data_AF-A0A9E4IKU3-F1
#
_entry.id   AF-A0A9E4IKU3-F1
#
_cell.length_a   1.000
_cell.length_b   1.000
_cell.length_c   1.000
_cell.angle_alpha   90.00
_cell.angle_beta   90.00
_cell.angle_gamma   90.00
#
_symmetry.space_group_name_H-M   'P 1'
#
loop_
_entity.id
_entity.type
_entity.pdbx_description
1 polymer ?
#
loop_
_entity_poly.entity_id
_entity_poly.type
_entity_poly.pdbx_seq_one_letter_code
_entity_poly.pdbx_strand_id
1 'polypeptide(L)'
;MQSKAPFVAPGAGAVFQLELARPYRVIVAGDGARVEDSTGKRYLDAMSGGSMAATLGHGRRDLIDLVWEQSRRVGYLDNNRLTNPWQESLAAKLVDLAPGFARVRFVTGGSEANEAAIRAARMYHVARGEPQRWQIISPAQAYHGPTMQTLALTGRPGLHGAFGPYLSRHRHIPPSTDRFDATGQQALDALDEVIDQAGPENVSAFFCEPVSAASLPAYSPPDRFWEGLAERRERHGFLICFDEVVTGIGRTGNWFAAHDLPIVPDVIATAKGLGAGYTAIGAVLYRNSVYEAIASAVRSFSLGHTWDGSPLPCAVGLAVLGILESEGWVDHVATRGPSLRRELEEALAGNDLVGQVRGRGYLLGIDYVDPGDGRSFLPPELGVAGRIERAAARHGLLVLGTMPTRDGFAGDQHLFAPPFPTPDGDLGEMVERMAAAVEEVAAEVRDELGSNLSPGGGPSAGLRVLIVQHEDPTPAGFVHEWLVDQGADVETYRIDLENRRVDPIRYDLIVSLGSEFAAFDDSIPWIDREKDLLIEAHGADVPILGLCFGGQLLARVLGGDSHRGELSEVGWLPVRSVDEDLVPQGPWFQWHFDTFSVPPGGELIADSEAGPQAFVVGRSLGVQFHPEVNQEIMDGWVEVYRHELDDEGVDPDALLEETRRLASRSRAVAAQLLERYAEDIAGLALPGRRQDRS
;
A
#
# COMPACT_ATOMS: atom_id res chain seq x y z
N MET A 1 -6.79 20.05 33.83
CA MET A 1 -7.45 21.24 33.25
C MET A 1 -7.76 20.89 31.80
N GLN A 2 -8.88 20.20 31.53
CA GLN A 2 -9.22 19.78 30.18
C GLN A 2 -9.58 21.01 29.37
N SER A 3 -8.83 21.24 28.28
CA SER A 3 -9.13 22.27 27.30
C SER A 3 -10.55 22.02 26.77
N LYS A 4 -11.39 23.07 26.76
CA LYS A 4 -12.69 23.05 26.06
C LYS A 4 -12.55 23.11 24.54
N ALA A 5 -11.33 23.08 24.00
CA ALA A 5 -11.12 23.12 22.56
C ALA A 5 -11.61 21.79 21.92
N PRO A 6 -12.43 21.85 20.86
CA PRO A 6 -12.92 20.67 20.14
C PRO A 6 -11.79 19.85 19.52
N PHE A 7 -10.68 20.52 19.19
CA PHE A 7 -9.52 19.92 18.55
C PHE A 7 -8.22 20.37 19.22
N VAL A 8 -7.21 19.51 19.19
CA VAL A 8 -5.80 19.88 19.35
C VAL A 8 -5.27 20.23 17.97
N ALA A 9 -4.89 21.49 17.78
CA ALA A 9 -4.29 21.96 16.54
C ALA A 9 -2.88 21.37 16.34
N PRO A 10 -2.41 21.24 15.09
CA PRO A 10 -1.02 20.91 14.78
C PRO A 10 -0.02 21.73 15.60
N GLY A 11 0.93 21.08 16.25
CA GLY A 11 1.97 21.72 17.06
C GLY A 11 1.51 22.37 18.38
N ALA A 12 0.22 22.32 18.73
CA ALA A 12 -0.30 22.98 19.94
C ALA A 12 -0.15 22.14 21.23
N GLY A 13 0.14 20.84 21.11
CA GLY A 13 0.26 19.90 22.23
C GLY A 13 1.65 19.26 22.35
N ALA A 14 1.91 18.59 23.48
CA ALA A 14 3.16 17.85 23.73
C ALA A 14 3.12 16.39 23.22
N VAL A 15 2.00 15.94 22.66
CA VAL A 15 1.85 14.60 22.10
C VAL A 15 2.43 14.59 20.68
N PHE A 16 3.33 13.66 20.39
CA PHE A 16 3.81 13.40 19.04
C PHE A 16 2.76 12.60 18.27
N GLN A 17 1.97 13.31 17.48
CA GLN A 17 0.85 12.73 16.73
C GLN A 17 1.35 12.01 15.46
N LEU A 18 0.57 11.04 14.98
CA LEU A 18 0.92 10.25 13.78
C LEU A 18 0.87 11.11 12.51
N GLU A 19 -0.18 11.90 12.34
CA GLU A 19 -0.29 12.90 11.28
C GLU A 19 -0.04 14.30 11.86
N LEU A 20 1.11 14.89 11.54
CA LEU A 20 1.58 16.14 12.16
C LEU A 20 0.74 17.37 11.77
N ALA A 21 0.12 17.36 10.59
CA ALA A 21 -0.71 18.46 10.07
C ALA A 21 -2.21 18.29 10.38
N ARG A 22 -2.64 17.15 10.93
CA ARG A 22 -4.06 16.89 11.21
C ARG A 22 -4.48 17.53 12.53
N PRO A 23 -5.60 18.27 12.57
CA PRO A 23 -6.23 18.63 13.84
C PRO A 23 -6.92 17.39 14.44
N TYR A 24 -6.64 17.09 15.72
CA TYR A 24 -7.17 15.90 16.40
C TYR A 24 -8.36 16.25 17.27
N ARG A 25 -9.48 15.57 17.06
CA ARG A 25 -10.67 15.71 17.91
C ARG A 25 -10.38 15.19 19.31
N VAL A 26 -10.79 15.94 20.33
CA VAL A 26 -10.60 15.54 21.73
C VAL A 26 -11.80 14.73 22.20
N ILE A 27 -11.65 13.41 22.30
CA ILE A 27 -12.67 12.51 22.89
C ILE A 27 -12.48 12.43 24.41
N VAL A 28 -13.56 12.55 25.17
CA VAL A 28 -13.53 12.63 26.65
C VAL A 28 -14.39 11.60 27.36
N ALA A 29 -15.34 10.97 26.67
CA ALA A 29 -16.19 9.92 27.23
C ALA A 29 -16.63 8.92 26.15
N GLY A 30 -17.05 7.73 26.58
CA GLY A 30 -17.69 6.74 25.73
C GLY A 30 -18.65 5.86 26.52
N ASP A 31 -19.70 5.40 25.84
CA ASP A 31 -20.75 4.52 26.36
C ASP A 31 -21.27 3.63 25.22
N GLY A 32 -21.09 2.32 25.34
CA GLY A 32 -21.37 1.36 24.27
C GLY A 32 -20.59 1.69 23.01
N ALA A 33 -21.30 1.83 21.88
CA ALA A 33 -20.73 2.22 20.59
C ALA A 33 -20.70 3.74 20.37
N ARG A 34 -20.91 4.56 21.41
CA ARG A 34 -20.87 6.03 21.30
C ARG A 34 -19.67 6.62 22.02
N VAL A 35 -19.12 7.67 21.44
CA VAL A 35 -18.07 8.51 22.04
C VAL A 35 -18.49 9.98 22.03
N GLU A 36 -18.06 10.73 23.04
CA GLU A 36 -18.38 12.15 23.21
C GLU A 36 -17.08 12.99 23.17
N ASP A 37 -17.10 14.06 22.39
CA ASP A 37 -15.98 15.00 22.32
C ASP A 37 -16.05 16.08 23.42
N SER A 38 -14.98 16.86 23.57
CA SER A 38 -14.86 17.91 24.59
C SER A 38 -15.92 19.03 24.49
N THR A 39 -16.69 19.09 23.41
CA THR A 39 -17.81 20.03 23.24
C THR A 39 -19.17 19.43 23.60
N GLY A 40 -19.21 18.13 23.90
CA GLY A 40 -20.44 17.38 24.14
C GLY A 40 -21.07 16.81 22.87
N LYS A 41 -20.43 16.92 21.70
CA LYS A 41 -20.95 16.27 20.48
C LYS A 41 -20.70 14.77 20.58
N ARG A 42 -21.74 13.99 20.30
CA ARG A 42 -21.70 12.52 20.32
C ARG A 42 -21.53 11.95 18.93
N TYR A 43 -20.81 10.85 18.86
CA TYR A 43 -20.51 10.12 17.65
C TYR A 43 -20.83 8.64 17.86
N LEU A 44 -21.36 8.00 16.82
CA LEU A 44 -21.34 6.56 16.69
C LEU A 44 -19.96 6.12 16.20
N ASP A 45 -19.36 5.17 16.88
CA ASP A 45 -18.10 4.56 16.51
C ASP A 45 -18.37 3.25 15.78
N ALA A 46 -18.34 3.32 14.45
CA ALA A 46 -18.54 2.14 13.62
C ALA A 46 -17.27 1.27 13.53
N MET A 47 -16.20 1.57 14.28
CA MET A 47 -14.88 0.97 14.13
C MET A 47 -14.28 0.38 15.40
N SER A 48 -15.05 0.30 16.48
CA SER A 48 -14.60 -0.22 17.78
C SER A 48 -13.27 0.43 18.21
N GLY A 49 -13.24 1.76 18.33
CA GLY A 49 -12.11 2.55 18.79
C GLY A 49 -11.12 2.94 17.69
N GLY A 50 -11.55 3.00 16.42
CA GLY A 50 -10.72 3.34 15.26
C GLY A 50 -9.63 2.30 14.91
N SER A 51 -9.49 1.23 15.68
CA SER A 51 -8.48 0.18 15.49
C SER A 51 -9.05 -1.23 15.68
N MET A 52 -10.39 -1.37 15.66
CA MET A 52 -11.14 -2.62 15.88
C MET A 52 -10.96 -3.26 17.27
N ALA A 53 -10.44 -2.50 18.25
CA ALA A 53 -10.03 -3.02 19.56
C ALA A 53 -11.16 -3.00 20.61
N ALA A 54 -12.05 -2.00 20.61
CA ALA A 54 -13.12 -1.83 21.59
C ALA A 54 -14.34 -2.72 21.28
N THR A 55 -14.12 -4.03 21.14
CA THR A 55 -15.13 -5.01 20.67
C THR A 55 -16.37 -5.10 21.57
N LEU A 56 -16.23 -4.82 22.87
CA LEU A 56 -17.36 -4.81 23.83
C LEU A 56 -17.93 -3.40 24.08
N GLY A 57 -17.48 -2.40 23.32
CA GLY A 57 -17.84 -1.00 23.54
C GLY A 57 -17.29 -0.42 24.85
N HIS A 58 -17.66 0.83 25.12
CA HIS A 58 -17.15 1.59 26.25
C HIS A 58 -18.07 1.52 27.47
N GLY A 59 -17.52 1.76 28.66
CA GLY A 59 -18.31 1.97 29.88
C GLY A 59 -18.81 0.72 30.61
N ARG A 60 -18.33 -0.48 30.27
CA ARG A 60 -18.70 -1.73 30.97
C ARG A 60 -18.21 -1.73 32.42
N ARG A 61 -19.16 -1.61 33.35
CA ARG A 61 -18.88 -1.51 34.79
C ARG A 61 -18.23 -2.75 35.38
N ASP A 62 -18.62 -3.93 34.93
CA ASP A 62 -18.05 -5.19 35.41
C ASP A 62 -16.56 -5.33 35.09
N LEU A 63 -16.12 -4.93 33.89
CA LEU A 63 -14.69 -4.88 33.54
C LEU A 63 -13.95 -3.78 34.31
N ILE A 64 -14.58 -2.62 34.51
CA ILE A 64 -13.99 -1.52 35.31
C ILE A 64 -13.78 -1.96 36.76
N ASP A 65 -14.79 -2.60 37.36
CA ASP A 65 -14.74 -3.11 38.73
C ASP A 65 -13.69 -4.22 38.87
N LEU A 66 -13.58 -5.10 37.87
CA LEU A 66 -12.51 -6.11 37.82
C LEU A 66 -11.12 -5.48 37.79
N VAL A 67 -10.90 -4.47 36.94
CA VAL A 67 -9.62 -3.75 36.86
C VAL A 67 -9.27 -3.13 38.21
N TRP A 68 -10.25 -2.49 38.85
CA TRP A 68 -10.09 -1.89 40.17
C TRP A 68 -9.71 -2.95 41.23
N GLU A 69 -10.44 -4.06 41.28
CA GLU A 69 -10.18 -5.13 42.25
C GLU A 69 -8.83 -5.79 42.03
N GLN A 70 -8.49 -6.15 40.78
CA GLN A 70 -7.23 -6.83 40.48
C GLN A 70 -6.03 -5.93 40.78
N SER A 71 -6.14 -4.62 40.50
CA SER A 71 -5.10 -3.63 40.83
C SER A 71 -4.82 -3.54 42.34
N ARG A 72 -5.82 -3.81 43.20
CA ARG A 72 -5.64 -3.86 44.66
C ARG A 72 -4.99 -5.15 45.14
N ARG A 73 -5.01 -6.22 44.35
CA ARG A 73 -4.41 -7.52 44.68
C ARG A 73 -2.94 -7.55 44.28
N VAL A 74 -2.68 -7.54 42.97
CA VAL A 74 -1.33 -7.58 42.39
C VAL A 74 -1.36 -6.84 41.06
N GLY A 75 -0.66 -5.69 41.01
CA GLY A 75 -0.58 -4.88 39.79
C GLY A 75 0.36 -5.44 38.72
N TYR A 76 1.46 -6.09 39.12
CA TYR A 76 2.50 -6.57 38.21
C TYR A 76 3.28 -7.73 38.82
N LEU A 77 3.71 -8.69 37.98
CA LEU A 77 4.64 -9.77 38.30
C LEU A 77 5.56 -10.03 37.10
N ASP A 78 6.83 -10.35 37.37
CA ASP A 78 7.77 -10.83 36.36
C ASP A 78 7.46 -12.28 35.98
N ASN A 79 7.16 -12.50 34.69
CA ASN A 79 6.76 -13.80 34.14
C ASN A 79 7.95 -14.73 33.81
N ASN A 80 9.20 -14.27 34.01
CA ASN A 80 10.37 -15.13 33.83
C ASN A 80 10.56 -16.13 34.97
N ARG A 81 10.07 -15.81 36.18
CA ARG A 81 10.27 -16.62 37.40
C ARG A 81 9.00 -17.03 38.10
N LEU A 82 7.90 -16.34 37.82
CA LEU A 82 6.63 -16.48 38.53
C LEU A 82 5.51 -16.65 37.49
N THR A 83 4.45 -17.35 37.88
CA THR A 83 3.18 -17.36 37.14
C THR A 83 2.06 -16.80 38.02
N ASN A 84 0.90 -16.60 37.43
CA ASN A 84 -0.29 -16.14 38.12
C ASN A 84 -1.54 -16.88 37.63
N PRO A 85 -2.59 -17.04 38.46
CA PRO A 85 -3.76 -17.84 38.11
C PRO A 85 -4.52 -17.31 36.88
N TRP A 86 -4.48 -15.99 36.63
CA TRP A 86 -5.16 -15.38 35.49
C TRP A 86 -4.47 -15.73 34.17
N GLN A 87 -3.15 -15.70 34.14
CA GLN A 87 -2.35 -16.12 32.99
C GLN A 87 -2.60 -17.59 32.65
N GLU A 88 -2.54 -18.49 33.64
CA GLU A 88 -2.78 -19.93 33.42
C GLU A 88 -4.21 -20.20 32.95
N SER A 89 -5.20 -19.54 33.56
CA SER A 89 -6.62 -19.73 33.20
C SER A 89 -6.94 -19.15 31.83
N LEU A 90 -6.38 -18.00 31.49
CA LEU A 90 -6.54 -17.40 30.16
C LEU A 90 -5.87 -18.27 29.08
N ALA A 91 -4.68 -18.79 29.34
CA ALA A 91 -4.00 -19.70 28.41
C ALA A 91 -4.82 -20.97 28.18
N ALA A 92 -5.33 -21.59 29.24
CA ALA A 92 -6.20 -22.76 29.15
C ALA A 92 -7.47 -22.44 28.32
N LYS A 93 -8.14 -21.32 28.60
CA LYS A 93 -9.34 -20.92 27.85
C LYS A 93 -9.03 -20.69 26.37
N LEU A 94 -7.93 -20.01 26.03
CA LEU A 94 -7.55 -19.79 24.64
C LEU A 94 -7.23 -21.09 23.89
N VAL A 95 -6.62 -22.08 24.56
CA VAL A 95 -6.39 -23.41 23.99
C VAL A 95 -7.71 -24.14 23.74
N ASP A 96 -8.65 -24.09 24.70
CA ASP A 96 -9.98 -24.68 24.54
C ASP A 96 -10.75 -24.07 23.34
N LEU A 97 -10.56 -22.77 23.11
CA LEU A 97 -11.16 -22.04 22.00
C LEU A 97 -10.46 -22.24 20.65
N ALA A 98 -9.27 -22.86 20.61
CA ALA A 98 -8.50 -23.08 19.38
C ALA A 98 -8.13 -24.57 19.24
N PRO A 99 -9.06 -25.43 18.76
CA PRO A 99 -8.81 -26.85 18.63
C PRO A 99 -7.53 -27.16 17.83
N GLY A 100 -6.66 -28.01 18.38
CA GLY A 100 -5.37 -28.37 17.77
C GLY A 100 -4.18 -27.52 18.23
N PHE A 101 -4.42 -26.45 19.00
CA PHE A 101 -3.40 -25.67 19.68
C PHE A 101 -3.17 -26.20 21.10
N ALA A 102 -2.00 -25.93 21.67
CA ALA A 102 -1.61 -26.51 22.96
C ALA A 102 -0.92 -25.54 23.91
N ARG A 103 -0.36 -24.44 23.41
CA ARG A 103 0.40 -23.48 24.23
C ARG A 103 0.11 -22.06 23.80
N VAL A 104 0.12 -21.17 24.79
CA VAL A 104 -0.07 -19.73 24.60
C VAL A 104 1.12 -18.99 25.16
N ARG A 105 1.61 -18.00 24.42
CA ARG A 105 2.51 -16.97 24.92
C ARG A 105 1.77 -15.64 24.94
N PHE A 106 1.84 -14.89 26.03
CA PHE A 106 1.27 -13.55 26.11
C PHE A 106 2.30 -12.47 25.80
N VAL A 107 1.81 -11.37 25.25
CA VAL A 107 2.51 -10.13 24.91
C VAL A 107 1.56 -8.95 25.16
N THR A 108 1.94 -7.70 24.84
CA THR A 108 1.09 -6.54 25.11
C THR A 108 0.27 -6.05 23.92
N GLY A 109 0.58 -6.49 22.70
CA GLY A 109 -0.15 -6.08 21.50
C GLY A 109 0.13 -6.92 20.26
N GLY A 110 -0.50 -6.55 19.14
CA GLY A 110 -0.47 -7.32 17.90
C GLY A 110 0.93 -7.43 17.26
N SER A 111 1.65 -6.32 17.16
CA SER A 111 3.01 -6.34 16.58
C SER A 111 3.97 -7.22 17.38
N GLU A 112 3.87 -7.18 18.71
CA GLU A 112 4.67 -8.07 19.56
C GLU A 112 4.26 -9.54 19.40
N ALA A 113 2.97 -9.81 19.14
CA ALA A 113 2.47 -11.16 18.89
C ALA A 113 3.03 -11.68 17.56
N ASN A 114 3.05 -10.85 16.52
CA ASN A 114 3.62 -11.20 15.22
C ASN A 114 5.15 -11.37 15.29
N GLU A 115 5.88 -10.50 16.01
CA GLU A 115 7.32 -10.69 16.29
C GLU A 115 7.58 -12.03 17.00
N ALA A 116 6.77 -12.36 18.00
CA ALA A 116 6.89 -13.63 18.72
C ALA A 116 6.58 -14.84 17.82
N ALA A 117 5.59 -14.74 16.92
CA ALA A 117 5.28 -15.77 15.93
C ALA A 117 6.44 -15.98 14.93
N ILE A 118 7.03 -14.89 14.42
CA ILE A 118 8.21 -14.92 13.53
C ILE A 118 9.39 -15.63 14.23
N ARG A 119 9.66 -15.28 15.49
CA ARG A 119 10.72 -15.91 16.30
C ARG A 119 10.45 -17.39 16.54
N ALA A 120 9.20 -17.76 16.83
CA ALA A 120 8.81 -19.15 17.02
C ALA A 120 8.99 -19.97 15.73
N ALA A 121 8.62 -19.42 14.57
CA ALA A 121 8.82 -20.09 13.29
C ALA A 121 10.30 -20.35 13.01
N ARG A 122 11.16 -19.35 13.27
CA ARG A 122 12.61 -19.51 13.15
C ARG A 122 13.15 -20.58 14.11
N MET A 123 12.73 -20.53 15.38
CA MET A 123 13.19 -21.48 16.40
C MET A 123 12.73 -22.91 16.12
N TYR A 124 11.53 -23.08 15.56
CA TYR A 124 11.02 -24.38 15.14
C TYR A 124 11.94 -25.06 14.14
N HIS A 125 12.36 -24.36 13.09
CA HIS A 125 13.25 -24.94 12.07
C HIS A 125 14.66 -25.18 12.60
N VAL A 126 15.21 -24.24 13.38
CA VAL A 126 16.50 -24.44 14.06
C VAL A 126 16.47 -25.67 14.97
N ALA A 127 15.39 -25.85 15.73
CA ALA A 127 15.21 -27.00 16.62
C ALA A 127 15.16 -28.34 15.89
N ARG A 128 14.67 -28.35 14.65
CA ARG A 128 14.59 -29.53 13.79
C ARG A 128 15.84 -29.77 12.94
N GLY A 129 16.90 -28.97 13.11
CA GLY A 129 18.15 -29.10 12.37
C GLY A 129 18.13 -28.45 10.98
N GLU A 130 17.21 -27.52 10.73
CA GLU A 130 17.05 -26.80 9.46
C GLU A 130 17.32 -25.29 9.64
N PRO A 131 18.50 -24.88 10.13
CA PRO A 131 18.81 -23.48 10.45
C PRO A 131 18.95 -22.58 9.21
N GLN A 132 18.83 -23.11 7.99
CA GLN A 132 18.79 -22.32 6.77
C GLN A 132 17.37 -21.78 6.46
N ARG A 133 16.32 -22.28 7.11
CA ARG A 133 14.94 -21.75 6.95
C ARG A 133 14.72 -20.46 7.71
N TRP A 134 14.72 -19.33 7.01
CA TRP A 134 14.54 -18.00 7.61
C TRP A 134 13.63 -17.07 6.81
N GLN A 135 13.43 -17.31 5.52
CA GLN A 135 12.63 -16.44 4.67
C GLN A 135 11.14 -16.56 5.02
N ILE A 136 10.43 -15.45 4.99
CA ILE A 136 8.99 -15.41 5.26
C ILE A 136 8.32 -14.80 4.04
N ILE A 137 7.24 -15.43 3.61
CA ILE A 137 6.40 -15.01 2.50
C ILE A 137 5.09 -14.46 3.09
N SER A 138 4.64 -13.31 2.61
CA SER A 138 3.37 -12.69 3.02
C SER A 138 2.62 -12.14 1.80
N PRO A 139 1.28 -12.03 1.80
CA PRO A 139 0.58 -11.33 0.73
C PRO A 139 0.97 -9.85 0.66
N ALA A 140 1.06 -9.30 -0.54
CA ALA A 140 1.02 -7.86 -0.74
C ALA A 140 -0.30 -7.30 -0.16
N GLN A 141 -0.25 -6.06 0.31
CA GLN A 141 -1.28 -5.38 1.10
C GLN A 141 -1.58 -5.98 2.49
N ALA A 142 -0.90 -7.03 2.96
CA ALA A 142 -1.05 -7.48 4.35
C ALA A 142 -0.47 -6.45 5.35
N TYR A 143 -1.01 -6.38 6.57
CA TYR A 143 -0.51 -5.54 7.67
C TYR A 143 -0.27 -6.34 8.95
N HIS A 144 0.98 -6.34 9.38
CA HIS A 144 1.42 -7.12 10.55
C HIS A 144 1.91 -6.26 11.73
N GLY A 145 1.84 -4.94 11.59
CA GLY A 145 2.20 -3.99 12.64
C GLY A 145 3.46 -3.16 12.33
N PRO A 146 3.77 -2.15 13.17
CA PRO A 146 4.83 -1.19 12.90
C PRO A 146 6.18 -1.46 13.61
N THR A 147 6.44 -2.64 14.20
CA THR A 147 7.80 -2.94 14.67
C THR A 147 8.68 -3.27 13.47
N MET A 148 10.01 -3.09 13.54
CA MET A 148 10.86 -3.22 12.35
C MET A 148 10.68 -4.52 11.56
N GLN A 149 10.56 -5.68 12.23
CA GLN A 149 10.35 -6.94 11.51
C GLN A 149 8.91 -7.09 10.98
N THR A 150 7.92 -6.59 11.71
CA THR A 150 6.51 -6.68 11.28
C THR A 150 6.17 -5.65 10.20
N LEU A 151 6.85 -4.50 10.21
CA LEU A 151 6.80 -3.49 9.15
C LEU A 151 7.46 -4.03 7.88
N ALA A 152 8.61 -4.69 8.01
CA ALA A 152 9.26 -5.38 6.90
C ALA A 152 8.36 -6.46 6.28
N LEU A 153 7.58 -7.16 7.12
CA LEU A 153 6.66 -8.20 6.67
C LEU A 153 5.36 -7.62 6.09
N THR A 154 4.95 -6.43 6.52
CA THR A 154 3.78 -5.70 6.01
C THR A 154 3.96 -5.44 4.51
N GLY A 155 3.06 -6.00 3.70
CA GLY A 155 3.09 -5.97 2.25
C GLY A 155 2.66 -4.63 1.64
N ARG A 156 2.91 -3.51 2.32
CA ARG A 156 2.59 -2.16 1.83
C ARG A 156 3.87 -1.34 1.72
N PRO A 157 4.52 -1.34 0.55
CA PRO A 157 5.79 -0.62 0.34
C PRO A 157 5.72 0.86 0.72
N GLY A 158 4.57 1.50 0.50
CA GLY A 158 4.34 2.90 0.90
C GLY A 158 4.44 3.18 2.41
N LEU A 159 4.34 2.15 3.27
CA LEU A 159 4.56 2.29 4.72
C LEU A 159 6.02 2.12 5.14
N HIS A 160 6.87 1.59 4.26
CA HIS A 160 8.29 1.39 4.55
C HIS A 160 9.04 2.72 4.54
N GLY A 161 8.76 3.57 3.54
CA GLY A 161 9.29 4.94 3.43
C GLY A 161 10.77 5.04 3.80
N ALA A 162 11.11 6.03 4.65
CA ALA A 162 12.47 6.26 5.14
C ALA A 162 13.06 5.12 5.99
N PHE A 163 12.26 4.12 6.37
CA PHE A 163 12.74 2.97 7.14
C PHE A 163 13.29 1.85 6.26
N GLY A 164 13.05 1.87 4.94
CA GLY A 164 13.45 0.83 3.99
C GLY A 164 14.87 0.26 4.21
N PRO A 165 15.91 1.10 4.36
CA PRO A 165 17.29 0.63 4.61
C PRO A 165 17.50 -0.20 5.88
N TYR A 166 16.61 -0.09 6.87
CA TYR A 166 16.66 -0.84 8.13
C TYR A 166 15.80 -2.11 8.13
N LEU A 167 14.95 -2.31 7.12
CA LEU A 167 13.99 -3.41 7.07
C LEU A 167 14.64 -4.69 6.54
N SER A 168 14.24 -5.82 7.13
CA SER A 168 14.54 -7.14 6.58
C SER A 168 13.89 -7.31 5.21
N ARG A 169 14.55 -8.00 4.27
CA ARG A 169 13.94 -8.33 2.98
C ARG A 169 13.03 -9.56 3.13
N HIS A 170 11.73 -9.32 3.18
CA HIS A 170 10.70 -10.36 3.06
C HIS A 170 10.19 -10.45 1.63
N ARG A 171 9.61 -11.59 1.27
CA ARG A 171 9.03 -11.81 -0.06
C ARG A 171 7.52 -11.66 0.01
N HIS A 172 6.94 -11.11 -1.05
CA HIS A 172 5.50 -10.93 -1.15
C HIS A 172 4.94 -11.58 -2.40
N ILE A 173 3.71 -12.11 -2.29
CA ILE A 173 2.92 -12.57 -3.43
C ILE A 173 1.75 -11.63 -3.66
N PRO A 174 1.22 -11.47 -4.88
CA PRO A 174 0.00 -10.71 -5.12
C PRO A 174 -1.16 -11.18 -4.22
N PRO A 175 -2.05 -10.29 -3.77
CA PRO A 175 -3.19 -10.70 -2.96
C PRO A 175 -4.17 -11.49 -3.83
N SER A 176 -4.60 -12.63 -3.32
CA SER A 176 -5.61 -13.46 -3.99
C SER A 176 -7.00 -12.86 -3.79
N THR A 177 -7.42 -11.88 -4.62
CA THR A 177 -8.71 -11.18 -4.45
C THR A 177 -9.88 -11.58 -5.34
N ASP A 178 -11.16 -11.45 -4.93
CA ASP A 178 -12.29 -11.56 -5.88
C ASP A 178 -12.12 -10.62 -7.09
N ARG A 179 -11.44 -9.48 -6.90
CA ARG A 179 -11.11 -8.51 -7.93
C ARG A 179 -9.91 -8.93 -8.80
N PHE A 180 -8.86 -9.52 -8.21
CA PHE A 180 -7.58 -9.79 -8.89
C PHE A 180 -7.36 -11.28 -9.24
N ASP A 181 -7.81 -12.18 -8.37
CA ASP A 181 -7.68 -13.62 -8.49
C ASP A 181 -8.81 -14.37 -7.74
N ALA A 182 -10.03 -14.32 -8.29
CA ALA A 182 -11.22 -14.96 -7.72
C ALA A 182 -11.11 -16.50 -7.62
N THR A 183 -10.14 -17.11 -8.30
CA THR A 183 -9.91 -18.56 -8.22
C THR A 183 -8.83 -18.93 -7.20
N GLY A 184 -7.98 -17.98 -6.83
CA GLY A 184 -6.78 -18.21 -6.03
C GLY A 184 -5.62 -18.87 -6.77
N GLN A 185 -5.77 -19.18 -8.07
CA GLN A 185 -4.73 -19.89 -8.81
C GLN A 185 -3.52 -19.01 -9.11
N GLN A 186 -3.72 -17.73 -9.46
CA GLN A 186 -2.61 -16.83 -9.79
C GLN A 186 -1.72 -16.60 -8.56
N ALA A 187 -2.32 -16.43 -7.39
CA ALA A 187 -1.57 -16.28 -6.14
C ALA A 187 -0.85 -17.57 -5.74
N LEU A 188 -1.40 -18.75 -6.05
CA LEU A 188 -0.73 -20.03 -5.84
C LEU A 188 0.45 -20.24 -6.80
N ASP A 189 0.31 -19.83 -8.07
CA ASP A 189 1.39 -19.88 -9.06
C ASP A 189 2.52 -18.93 -8.65
N ALA A 190 2.19 -17.70 -8.25
CA ALA A 190 3.16 -16.75 -7.71
C ALA A 190 3.83 -17.25 -6.43
N LEU A 191 3.11 -17.98 -5.57
CA LEU A 191 3.69 -18.62 -4.39
C LEU A 191 4.71 -19.69 -4.77
N ASP A 192 4.42 -20.51 -5.78
CA ASP A 192 5.38 -21.52 -6.27
C ASP A 192 6.64 -20.85 -6.82
N GLU A 193 6.49 -19.81 -7.64
CA GLU A 193 7.63 -19.04 -8.16
C GLU A 193 8.49 -18.43 -7.05
N VAL A 194 7.86 -17.80 -6.05
CA VAL A 194 8.54 -17.19 -4.91
C VAL A 194 9.26 -18.24 -4.06
N ILE A 195 8.66 -19.42 -3.87
CA ILE A 195 9.28 -20.55 -3.15
C ILE A 195 10.50 -21.07 -3.93
N ASP A 196 10.40 -21.23 -5.25
CA ASP A 196 11.48 -21.70 -6.09
C ASP A 196 12.65 -20.72 -6.12
N GLN A 197 12.37 -19.42 -6.26
CA GLN A 197 13.38 -18.36 -6.20
C GLN A 197 14.08 -18.27 -4.83
N ALA A 198 13.35 -18.54 -3.75
CA ALA A 198 13.90 -18.54 -2.40
C ALA A 198 14.77 -19.77 -2.14
N GLY A 199 14.55 -20.87 -2.87
CA GLY A 199 14.93 -22.22 -2.46
C GLY A 199 13.95 -22.73 -1.40
N PRO A 200 13.18 -23.80 -1.66
CA PRO A 200 12.17 -24.32 -0.73
C PRO A 200 12.71 -24.62 0.68
N GLU A 201 13.98 -25.01 0.77
CA GLU A 201 14.69 -25.29 2.01
C GLU A 201 15.04 -24.04 2.83
N ASN A 202 14.87 -22.83 2.28
CA ASN A 202 15.13 -21.56 2.95
C ASN A 202 13.84 -20.87 3.45
N VAL A 203 12.67 -21.36 3.04
CA VAL A 203 11.37 -20.82 3.44
C VAL A 203 11.01 -21.30 4.85
N SER A 204 10.82 -20.35 5.75
CA SER A 204 10.45 -20.55 7.15
C SER A 204 8.93 -20.59 7.33
N ALA A 205 8.23 -19.60 6.79
CA ALA A 205 6.78 -19.49 6.98
C ALA A 205 6.08 -18.73 5.85
N PHE A 206 4.80 -19.06 5.67
CA PHE A 206 3.81 -18.21 5.03
C PHE A 206 3.00 -17.50 6.13
N PHE A 207 2.94 -16.16 6.08
CA PHE A 207 2.39 -15.32 7.15
C PHE A 207 1.33 -14.38 6.60
N CYS A 208 0.09 -14.50 7.06
CA CYS A 208 -1.01 -13.71 6.50
C CYS A 208 -2.14 -13.45 7.51
N GLU A 209 -2.92 -12.40 7.27
CA GLU A 209 -4.25 -12.26 7.83
C GLU A 209 -5.22 -13.23 7.11
N PRO A 210 -6.07 -14.02 7.82
CA PRO A 210 -7.08 -14.87 7.16
C PRO A 210 -8.16 -14.06 6.44
N VAL A 211 -8.51 -12.91 7.02
CA VAL A 211 -9.31 -11.86 6.41
C VAL A 211 -8.57 -10.56 6.67
N SER A 212 -8.13 -9.87 5.61
CA SER A 212 -7.44 -8.60 5.74
C SER A 212 -8.36 -7.54 6.35
N ALA A 213 -7.81 -6.71 7.23
CA ALA A 213 -8.55 -5.68 7.93
C ALA A 213 -8.15 -4.27 7.51
N ALA A 214 -7.09 -3.71 8.11
CA ALA A 214 -6.81 -2.28 7.99
C ALA A 214 -6.19 -1.86 6.65
N SER A 215 -5.74 -2.81 5.83
CA SER A 215 -5.08 -2.52 4.55
C SER A 215 -5.92 -2.87 3.35
N LEU A 216 -6.67 -3.97 3.44
CA LEU A 216 -7.61 -4.40 2.41
C LEU A 216 -8.94 -4.84 3.08
N PRO A 217 -9.76 -3.88 3.55
CA PRO A 217 -10.95 -4.10 4.36
C PRO A 217 -11.78 -5.33 4.01
N ALA A 218 -11.83 -6.28 4.94
CA ALA A 218 -12.65 -7.48 4.90
C ALA A 218 -12.41 -8.39 3.68
N TYR A 219 -11.20 -8.35 3.10
CA TYR A 219 -10.81 -9.21 2.00
C TYR A 219 -10.35 -10.59 2.48
N SER A 220 -10.79 -11.71 1.88
CA SER A 220 -10.33 -13.06 2.21
C SER A 220 -10.19 -13.95 0.97
N PRO A 221 -9.04 -14.61 0.75
CA PRO A 221 -8.84 -15.55 -0.36
C PRO A 221 -9.94 -16.62 -0.50
N PRO A 222 -10.21 -17.09 -1.73
CA PRO A 222 -11.15 -18.18 -1.98
C PRO A 222 -10.63 -19.52 -1.41
N ASP A 223 -11.52 -20.46 -1.15
CA ASP A 223 -11.20 -21.77 -0.53
C ASP A 223 -10.07 -22.53 -1.24
N ARG A 224 -10.03 -22.48 -2.58
CA ARG A 224 -8.97 -23.11 -3.37
C ARG A 224 -7.57 -22.61 -3.03
N PHE A 225 -7.41 -21.32 -2.71
CA PHE A 225 -6.13 -20.78 -2.28
C PHE A 225 -5.66 -21.44 -0.99
N TRP A 226 -6.56 -21.57 -0.02
CA TRP A 226 -6.26 -22.18 1.28
C TRP A 226 -5.92 -23.67 1.17
N GLU A 227 -6.66 -24.42 0.36
CA GLU A 227 -6.35 -25.82 0.05
C GLU A 227 -4.97 -25.95 -0.61
N GLY A 228 -4.69 -25.12 -1.62
CA GLY A 228 -3.40 -25.11 -2.31
C GLY A 228 -2.23 -24.69 -1.43
N LEU A 229 -2.45 -23.77 -0.47
CA LEU A 229 -1.46 -23.38 0.52
C LEU A 229 -1.14 -24.55 1.47
N ALA A 230 -2.16 -25.31 1.89
CA ALA A 230 -1.98 -26.49 2.73
C ALA A 230 -1.15 -27.58 2.02
N GLU A 231 -1.40 -27.82 0.72
CA GLU A 231 -0.60 -28.75 -0.09
C GLU A 231 0.87 -28.34 -0.17
N ARG A 232 1.14 -27.05 -0.36
CA ARG A 232 2.51 -26.50 -0.44
C ARG A 232 3.21 -26.56 0.91
N ARG A 233 2.50 -26.28 2.01
CA ARG A 233 3.02 -26.48 3.37
C ARG A 233 3.46 -27.93 3.58
N GLU A 234 2.63 -28.89 3.20
CA GLU A 234 2.97 -30.32 3.31
C GLU A 234 4.18 -30.69 2.44
N ARG A 235 4.24 -30.17 1.21
CA ARG A 235 5.33 -30.47 0.26
C ARG A 235 6.66 -29.86 0.66
N HIS A 236 6.67 -28.61 1.12
CA HIS A 236 7.89 -27.82 1.31
C HIS A 236 8.30 -27.64 2.78
N GLY A 237 7.41 -27.93 3.73
CA GLY A 237 7.71 -28.00 5.16
C GLY A 237 7.84 -26.65 5.88
N PHE A 238 7.45 -25.53 5.26
CA PHE A 238 7.33 -24.24 5.94
C PHE A 238 6.12 -24.22 6.89
N LEU A 239 6.04 -23.26 7.81
CA LEU A 239 4.90 -23.07 8.72
C LEU A 239 3.87 -22.10 8.17
N ILE A 240 2.60 -22.26 8.56
CA ILE A 240 1.56 -21.27 8.29
C ILE A 240 1.26 -20.49 9.57
N CYS A 241 1.44 -19.17 9.50
CA CYS A 241 1.17 -18.26 10.61
C CYS A 241 -0.02 -17.36 10.25
N PHE A 242 -1.09 -17.44 11.03
CA PHE A 242 -2.23 -16.55 10.87
C PHE A 242 -2.15 -15.38 11.84
N ASP A 243 -2.20 -14.18 11.26
CA ASP A 243 -2.42 -12.93 11.97
C ASP A 243 -3.92 -12.75 12.21
N GLU A 244 -4.37 -13.14 13.39
CA GLU A 244 -5.74 -12.98 13.87
C GLU A 244 -5.83 -11.85 14.90
N VAL A 245 -4.98 -10.83 14.77
CA VAL A 245 -5.02 -9.64 15.63
C VAL A 245 -6.36 -8.92 15.51
N VAL A 246 -6.96 -8.86 14.31
CA VAL A 246 -8.30 -8.27 14.11
C VAL A 246 -9.38 -9.33 14.08
N THR A 247 -9.18 -10.40 13.32
CA THR A 247 -10.23 -11.39 13.01
C THR A 247 -10.56 -12.31 14.17
N GLY A 248 -9.59 -12.49 15.08
CA GLY A 248 -9.76 -13.32 16.27
C GLY A 248 -10.70 -12.71 17.30
N ILE A 249 -11.02 -13.53 18.30
CA ILE A 249 -11.85 -13.19 19.45
C ILE A 249 -13.25 -12.67 19.02
N GLY A 250 -13.88 -13.36 18.06
CA GLY A 250 -15.30 -13.19 17.74
C GLY A 250 -15.62 -12.26 16.57
N ARG A 251 -14.65 -11.50 16.04
CA ARG A 251 -14.89 -10.42 15.07
C ARG A 251 -15.61 -10.89 13.79
N THR A 252 -15.28 -12.06 13.30
CA THR A 252 -15.84 -12.64 12.06
C THR A 252 -17.07 -13.51 12.29
N GLY A 253 -17.55 -13.63 13.54
CA GLY A 253 -18.59 -14.59 13.93
C GLY A 253 -18.02 -15.94 14.39
N ASN A 254 -16.69 -16.04 14.49
CA ASN A 254 -15.99 -17.18 15.06
C ASN A 254 -14.95 -16.72 16.08
N TRP A 255 -14.56 -17.61 17.00
CA TRP A 255 -13.46 -17.33 17.92
C TRP A 255 -12.17 -16.99 17.20
N PHE A 256 -11.91 -17.64 16.08
CA PHE A 256 -10.83 -17.34 15.14
C PHE A 256 -11.37 -17.53 13.73
N ALA A 257 -11.05 -16.64 12.78
CA ALA A 257 -11.48 -16.78 11.39
C ALA A 257 -10.96 -18.08 10.75
N ALA A 258 -9.84 -18.61 11.24
CA ALA A 258 -9.31 -19.92 10.87
C ALA A 258 -10.33 -21.06 11.00
N HIS A 259 -11.33 -20.95 11.89
CA HIS A 259 -12.33 -22.01 12.10
C HIS A 259 -13.25 -22.22 10.89
N ASP A 260 -13.40 -21.21 10.04
CA ASP A 260 -14.22 -21.27 8.82
C ASP A 260 -13.42 -21.59 7.56
N LEU A 261 -12.11 -21.77 7.66
CA LEU A 261 -11.25 -21.99 6.50
C LEU A 261 -10.94 -23.49 6.29
N PRO A 262 -10.74 -23.95 5.05
CA PRO A 262 -10.36 -25.34 4.75
C PRO A 262 -8.88 -25.62 5.08
N ILE A 263 -8.31 -24.88 6.03
CA ILE A 263 -6.93 -25.00 6.49
C ILE A 263 -6.86 -24.61 7.97
N VAL A 264 -5.98 -25.28 8.72
CA VAL A 264 -5.71 -24.94 10.12
C VAL A 264 -4.23 -24.55 10.25
N PRO A 265 -3.92 -23.31 10.67
CA PRO A 265 -2.56 -22.78 10.73
C PRO A 265 -1.72 -23.46 11.81
N ASP A 266 -0.41 -23.24 11.80
CA ASP A 266 0.52 -23.77 12.80
C ASP A 266 0.70 -22.82 14.00
N VAL A 267 0.54 -21.52 13.75
CA VAL A 267 0.65 -20.44 14.73
C VAL A 267 -0.50 -19.45 14.50
N ILE A 268 -1.12 -18.99 15.58
CA ILE A 268 -2.10 -17.89 15.57
C ILE A 268 -1.56 -16.76 16.44
N ALA A 269 -1.44 -15.55 15.89
CA ALA A 269 -1.19 -14.32 16.65
C ALA A 269 -2.52 -13.57 16.83
N THR A 270 -2.82 -13.07 18.04
CA THR A 270 -4.05 -12.33 18.32
C THR A 270 -3.84 -11.22 19.35
N ALA A 271 -4.69 -10.20 19.37
CA ALA A 271 -4.66 -9.09 20.33
C ALA A 271 -6.04 -8.41 20.38
N LYS A 272 -6.12 -7.08 20.29
CA LYS A 272 -7.34 -6.25 20.13
C LYS A 272 -8.56 -6.78 20.90
N GLY A 273 -9.40 -7.61 20.26
CA GLY A 273 -10.58 -8.20 20.88
C GLY A 273 -10.31 -8.94 22.19
N LEU A 274 -9.10 -9.46 22.40
CA LEU A 274 -8.66 -10.06 23.67
C LEU A 274 -8.69 -9.07 24.85
N GLY A 275 -8.31 -7.82 24.61
CA GLY A 275 -8.37 -6.75 25.62
C GLY A 275 -9.65 -5.92 25.57
N ALA A 276 -10.41 -6.01 24.47
CA ALA A 276 -11.66 -5.31 24.20
C ALA A 276 -11.64 -3.79 24.46
N GLY A 277 -10.46 -3.16 24.36
CA GLY A 277 -10.26 -1.73 24.68
C GLY A 277 -10.08 -1.39 26.17
N TYR A 278 -10.10 -2.37 27.07
CA TYR A 278 -9.95 -2.18 28.53
C TYR A 278 -8.51 -2.40 29.02
N THR A 279 -7.68 -3.13 28.26
CA THR A 279 -6.27 -3.36 28.58
C THR A 279 -5.46 -3.67 27.32
N ALA A 280 -4.15 -3.43 27.40
CA ALA A 280 -3.20 -3.85 26.37
C ALA A 280 -2.81 -5.32 26.60
N ILE A 281 -3.18 -6.20 25.67
CA ILE A 281 -2.81 -7.62 25.71
C ILE A 281 -2.82 -8.20 24.29
N GLY A 282 -1.86 -9.08 24.03
CA GLY A 282 -1.82 -9.97 22.88
C GLY A 282 -1.43 -11.38 23.29
N ALA A 283 -1.63 -12.33 22.37
CA ALA A 283 -1.31 -13.73 22.58
C ALA A 283 -0.83 -14.37 21.27
N VAL A 284 0.03 -15.38 21.40
CA VAL A 284 0.43 -16.26 20.32
C VAL A 284 0.13 -17.68 20.73
N LEU A 285 -0.70 -18.37 19.95
CA LEU A 285 -1.06 -19.76 20.16
C LEU A 285 -0.19 -20.63 19.24
N TYR A 286 0.37 -21.70 19.80
CA TYR A 286 1.19 -22.66 19.07
C TYR A 286 0.51 -24.02 19.03
N ARG A 287 0.52 -24.67 17.86
CA ARG A 287 0.23 -26.09 17.76
C ARG A 287 1.18 -26.90 18.64
N ASN A 288 0.69 -28.07 19.07
CA ASN A 288 1.50 -28.98 19.87
C ASN A 288 2.80 -29.39 19.15
N SER A 289 2.75 -29.62 17.83
CA SER A 289 3.91 -29.96 17.02
C SER A 289 4.99 -28.87 17.02
N VAL A 290 4.59 -27.60 16.95
CA VAL A 290 5.51 -26.45 17.00
C VAL A 290 6.16 -26.34 18.38
N TYR A 291 5.34 -26.43 19.43
CA TYR A 291 5.83 -26.37 20.81
C TYR A 291 6.81 -27.50 21.13
N GLU A 292 6.44 -28.75 20.85
CA GLU A 292 7.28 -29.93 21.17
C GLU A 292 8.61 -29.89 20.43
N ALA A 293 8.61 -29.50 19.15
CA ALA A 293 9.85 -29.32 18.39
C ALA A 293 10.80 -28.35 19.09
N ILE A 294 10.32 -27.16 19.47
CA ILE A 294 11.13 -26.16 20.16
C ILE A 294 11.57 -26.66 21.55
N ALA A 295 10.63 -27.17 22.36
CA ALA A 295 10.88 -27.60 23.74
C ALA A 295 11.86 -28.78 23.83
N SER A 296 11.93 -29.61 22.79
CA SER A 296 12.89 -30.72 22.71
C SER A 296 14.34 -30.27 22.47
N ALA A 297 14.53 -29.14 21.79
CA ALA A 297 15.84 -28.64 21.38
C ALA A 297 16.43 -27.59 22.33
N VAL A 298 15.59 -26.75 22.95
CA VAL A 298 16.05 -25.66 23.82
C VAL A 298 15.44 -25.74 25.21
N ARG A 299 16.22 -25.34 26.23
CA ARG A 299 15.76 -25.29 27.63
C ARG A 299 15.04 -23.99 27.99
N SER A 300 15.23 -22.94 27.21
CA SER A 300 14.62 -21.62 27.44
C SER A 300 14.38 -20.88 26.14
N PHE A 301 13.31 -20.07 26.13
CA PHE A 301 13.03 -19.09 25.08
C PHE A 301 13.41 -17.72 25.65
N SER A 302 14.63 -17.27 25.36
CA SER A 302 15.36 -16.24 26.14
C SER A 302 14.93 -14.79 25.88
N LEU A 303 13.92 -14.54 25.05
CA LEU A 303 13.44 -13.19 24.73
C LEU A 303 11.98 -13.01 25.16
N GLY A 304 11.70 -11.93 25.88
CA GLY A 304 10.36 -11.51 26.30
C GLY A 304 10.34 -10.07 26.75
N HIS A 305 9.14 -9.52 26.92
CA HIS A 305 8.95 -8.16 27.41
C HIS A 305 8.53 -8.15 28.87
N THR A 306 8.80 -7.04 29.55
CA THR A 306 8.49 -6.83 30.97
C THR A 306 7.05 -7.20 31.30
N TRP A 307 6.09 -6.83 30.44
CA TRP A 307 4.66 -6.96 30.71
C TRP A 307 4.03 -8.27 30.22
N ASP A 308 4.79 -9.16 29.58
CA ASP A 308 4.29 -10.44 29.05
C ASP A 308 3.57 -11.25 30.15
N GLY A 309 2.28 -11.54 29.98
CA GLY A 309 1.51 -12.37 30.94
C GLY A 309 1.15 -11.67 32.26
N SER A 310 1.23 -10.34 32.33
CA SER A 310 0.92 -9.58 33.54
C SER A 310 -0.48 -9.91 34.10
N PRO A 311 -0.66 -10.00 35.44
CA PRO A 311 -1.91 -10.46 36.05
C PRO A 311 -3.14 -9.62 35.68
N LEU A 312 -3.01 -8.29 35.63
CA LEU A 312 -4.13 -7.39 35.34
C LEU A 312 -4.65 -7.56 33.90
N PRO A 313 -3.81 -7.47 32.85
CA PRO A 313 -4.26 -7.75 31.49
C PRO A 313 -4.83 -9.17 31.31
N CYS A 314 -4.24 -10.19 31.93
CA CYS A 314 -4.75 -11.57 31.83
C CYS A 314 -6.11 -11.74 32.51
N ALA A 315 -6.35 -11.08 33.65
CA ALA A 315 -7.65 -11.11 34.31
C ALA A 315 -8.74 -10.48 33.44
N VAL A 316 -8.44 -9.32 32.84
CA VAL A 316 -9.35 -8.65 31.89
C VAL A 316 -9.60 -9.52 30.68
N GLY A 317 -8.55 -10.08 30.05
CA GLY A 317 -8.71 -10.95 28.89
C GLY A 317 -9.58 -12.17 29.19
N LEU A 318 -9.39 -12.81 30.35
CA LEU A 318 -10.24 -13.93 30.76
C LEU A 318 -11.70 -13.52 30.95
N ALA A 319 -11.94 -12.36 31.57
CA ALA A 319 -13.30 -11.84 31.73
C ALA A 319 -13.95 -11.47 30.39
N VAL A 320 -13.19 -10.90 29.45
CA VAL A 320 -13.66 -10.63 28.08
C VAL A 320 -14.11 -11.91 27.40
N LEU A 321 -13.30 -12.98 27.42
CA LEU A 321 -13.71 -14.27 26.85
C LEU A 321 -14.95 -14.85 27.55
N GLY A 322 -15.04 -14.73 28.87
CA GLY A 322 -16.21 -15.16 29.64
C GLY A 322 -17.48 -14.37 29.30
N ILE A 323 -17.37 -13.06 29.06
CA ILE A 323 -18.48 -12.20 28.60
C ILE A 323 -18.93 -12.64 27.21
N LEU A 324 -18.00 -12.79 26.26
CA LEU A 324 -18.32 -13.19 24.90
C LEU A 324 -19.05 -14.54 24.84
N GLU A 325 -18.65 -15.49 25.68
CA GLU A 325 -19.30 -16.80 25.80
C GLU A 325 -20.65 -16.73 26.51
N SER A 326 -20.72 -16.11 27.69
CA SER A 326 -21.95 -16.11 28.50
C SER A 326 -23.08 -15.25 27.93
N GLU A 327 -22.74 -14.18 27.21
CA GLU A 327 -23.70 -13.30 26.54
C GLU A 327 -23.94 -13.68 25.06
N GLY A 328 -23.22 -14.70 24.55
CA GLY A 328 -23.44 -15.24 23.20
C GLY A 328 -23.04 -14.29 22.07
N TRP A 329 -22.03 -13.43 22.28
CA TRP A 329 -21.68 -12.38 21.31
C TRP A 329 -21.04 -12.91 20.03
N VAL A 330 -20.28 -14.00 20.10
CA VAL A 330 -19.68 -14.62 18.89
C VAL A 330 -20.80 -15.13 17.96
N ASP A 331 -21.76 -15.87 18.51
CA ASP A 331 -22.93 -16.38 17.77
C ASP A 331 -23.82 -15.23 17.27
N HIS A 332 -24.00 -14.18 18.07
CA HIS A 332 -24.71 -12.98 17.64
C HIS A 332 -24.05 -12.34 16.42
N VAL A 333 -22.73 -12.13 16.44
CA VAL A 333 -21.99 -11.58 15.31
C VAL A 333 -22.11 -12.50 14.08
N ALA A 334 -22.03 -13.82 14.25
CA ALA A 334 -22.17 -14.79 13.17
C ALA A 334 -23.55 -14.70 12.48
N THR A 335 -24.61 -14.53 13.27
CA THR A 335 -26.00 -14.52 12.78
C THR A 335 -26.44 -13.15 12.27
N ARG A 336 -26.02 -12.06 12.93
CA ARG A 336 -26.42 -10.69 12.60
C ARG A 336 -25.56 -10.06 11.50
N GLY A 337 -24.29 -10.44 11.41
CA GLY A 337 -23.33 -9.94 10.42
C GLY A 337 -23.83 -9.98 8.97
N PRO A 338 -24.36 -11.12 8.46
CA PRO A 338 -24.89 -11.18 7.11
C PRO A 338 -26.05 -10.20 6.83
N SER A 339 -26.90 -9.93 7.83
CA SER A 339 -27.96 -8.93 7.69
C SER A 339 -27.40 -7.50 7.73
N LEU A 340 -26.41 -7.22 8.59
CA LEU A 340 -25.77 -5.91 8.65
C LEU A 340 -25.05 -5.57 7.33
N ARG A 341 -24.38 -6.56 6.72
CA ARG A 341 -23.79 -6.42 5.38
C ARG A 341 -24.86 -6.08 4.34
N ARG A 342 -25.98 -6.80 4.32
CA ARG A 342 -27.08 -6.51 3.38
C ARG A 342 -27.70 -5.13 3.61
N GLU A 343 -27.85 -4.70 4.86
CA GLU A 343 -28.35 -3.36 5.19
C GLU A 343 -27.42 -2.27 4.65
N LEU A 344 -26.09 -2.45 4.76
CA LEU A 344 -25.12 -1.55 4.12
C LEU A 344 -25.23 -1.58 2.59
N GLU A 345 -25.34 -2.77 1.98
CA GLU A 345 -25.53 -2.93 0.53
C GLU A 345 -26.79 -2.22 0.04
N GLU A 346 -27.91 -2.43 0.71
CA GLU A 346 -29.21 -1.83 0.38
C GLU A 346 -29.19 -0.31 0.57
N ALA A 347 -28.56 0.19 1.62
CA ALA A 347 -28.47 1.63 1.89
C ALA A 347 -27.53 2.37 0.92
N LEU A 348 -26.52 1.68 0.38
CA LEU A 348 -25.59 2.20 -0.61
C LEU A 348 -26.03 1.90 -2.06
N ALA A 349 -27.10 1.14 -2.24
CA ALA A 349 -27.59 0.75 -3.56
C ALA A 349 -27.99 1.98 -4.39
N GLY A 350 -27.56 2.00 -5.64
CA GLY A 350 -27.82 3.11 -6.56
C GLY A 350 -26.78 4.24 -6.51
N ASN A 351 -25.81 4.16 -5.60
CA ASN A 351 -24.64 5.01 -5.62
C ASN A 351 -23.55 4.37 -6.50
N ASP A 352 -23.26 4.99 -7.63
CA ASP A 352 -22.33 4.53 -8.67
C ASP A 352 -20.85 4.57 -8.27
N LEU A 353 -20.53 5.31 -7.20
CA LEU A 353 -19.19 5.32 -6.61
C LEU A 353 -18.93 4.07 -5.74
N VAL A 354 -19.96 3.29 -5.38
CA VAL A 354 -19.82 2.08 -4.56
C VAL A 354 -19.70 0.84 -5.45
N GLY A 355 -18.54 0.19 -5.42
CA GLY A 355 -18.29 -1.02 -6.21
C GLY A 355 -18.83 -2.29 -5.54
N GLN A 356 -18.50 -2.48 -4.27
CA GLN A 356 -18.97 -3.63 -3.49
C GLN A 356 -18.94 -3.38 -1.99
N VAL A 357 -19.82 -4.08 -1.27
CA VAL A 357 -19.71 -4.30 0.17
C VAL A 357 -19.39 -5.77 0.39
N ARG A 358 -18.40 -6.06 1.22
CA ARG A 358 -17.94 -7.44 1.50
C ARG A 358 -17.64 -7.65 2.97
N GLY A 359 -17.43 -8.90 3.35
CA GLY A 359 -16.88 -9.26 4.66
C GLY A 359 -17.63 -10.36 5.39
N ARG A 360 -17.20 -10.61 6.64
CA ARG A 360 -17.71 -11.68 7.51
C ARG A 360 -17.96 -11.14 8.91
N GLY A 361 -19.04 -11.58 9.56
CA GLY A 361 -19.42 -11.11 10.88
C GLY A 361 -19.53 -9.57 10.94
N TYR A 362 -18.86 -8.95 11.89
CA TYR A 362 -18.77 -7.50 12.05
C TYR A 362 -17.40 -6.99 11.57
N LEU A 363 -16.85 -7.57 10.52
CA LEU A 363 -15.71 -7.04 9.77
C LEU A 363 -16.14 -6.89 8.32
N LEU A 364 -16.55 -5.68 7.95
CA LEU A 364 -17.08 -5.35 6.64
C LEU A 364 -16.21 -4.31 5.95
N GLY A 365 -16.16 -4.38 4.62
CA GLY A 365 -15.40 -3.47 3.76
C GLY A 365 -16.31 -2.89 2.69
N ILE A 366 -16.14 -1.61 2.37
CA ILE A 366 -16.84 -0.90 1.29
C ILE A 366 -15.77 -0.41 0.31
N ASP A 367 -15.86 -0.84 -0.95
CA ASP A 367 -14.98 -0.39 -2.02
C ASP A 367 -15.61 0.73 -2.83
N TYR A 368 -14.79 1.71 -3.19
CA TYR A 368 -15.17 2.74 -4.14
C TYR A 368 -14.48 2.56 -5.48
N VAL A 369 -15.24 2.80 -6.54
CA VAL A 369 -14.84 2.59 -7.92
C VAL A 369 -15.18 3.79 -8.77
N ASP A 370 -14.57 3.87 -9.94
CA ASP A 370 -14.93 4.84 -10.97
C ASP A 370 -16.38 4.62 -11.42
N PRO A 371 -17.28 5.62 -11.28
CA PRO A 371 -18.66 5.53 -11.73
C PRO A 371 -18.84 5.24 -13.23
N GLY A 372 -17.87 5.57 -14.06
CA GLY A 372 -17.93 5.44 -15.51
C GLY A 372 -17.86 3.99 -16.00
N ASP A 373 -17.11 3.13 -15.30
CA ASP A 373 -16.98 1.71 -15.62
C ASP A 373 -17.42 0.75 -14.50
N GLY A 374 -17.69 1.29 -13.31
CA GLY A 374 -18.14 0.54 -12.13
C GLY A 374 -17.11 -0.46 -11.61
N ARG A 375 -15.84 -0.35 -12.02
CA ARG A 375 -14.81 -1.36 -11.73
C ARG A 375 -13.45 -0.76 -11.40
N SER A 376 -12.95 0.22 -12.15
CA SER A 376 -11.62 0.79 -11.94
C SER A 376 -11.52 1.48 -10.59
N PHE A 377 -10.31 1.55 -10.03
CA PHE A 377 -10.11 2.35 -8.82
C PHE A 377 -10.22 3.83 -9.17
N LEU A 378 -10.65 4.63 -8.20
CA LEU A 378 -10.66 6.08 -8.33
C LEU A 378 -9.22 6.63 -8.34
N PRO A 379 -8.96 7.75 -9.05
CA PRO A 379 -7.69 8.46 -8.96
C PRO A 379 -7.34 8.80 -7.49
N PRO A 380 -6.14 8.45 -7.00
CA PRO A 380 -5.71 8.71 -5.62
C PRO A 380 -5.83 10.16 -5.15
N GLU A 381 -5.70 11.10 -6.08
CA GLU A 381 -5.73 12.55 -5.85
C GLU A 381 -7.10 13.04 -5.40
N LEU A 382 -8.16 12.29 -5.73
CA LEU A 382 -9.51 12.57 -5.23
C LEU A 382 -9.59 12.37 -3.71
N GLY A 383 -8.78 11.47 -3.15
CA GLY A 383 -8.72 11.21 -1.70
C GLY A 383 -10.09 10.89 -1.11
N VAL A 384 -10.88 10.08 -1.82
CA VAL A 384 -12.31 9.87 -1.53
C VAL A 384 -12.50 9.28 -0.15
N ALA A 385 -11.60 8.38 0.29
CA ALA A 385 -11.70 7.81 1.62
C ALA A 385 -11.66 8.90 2.71
N GLY A 386 -10.69 9.82 2.62
CA GLY A 386 -10.56 10.93 3.56
C GLY A 386 -11.72 11.93 3.51
N ARG A 387 -12.34 12.13 2.33
CA ARG A 387 -13.53 12.98 2.20
C ARG A 387 -14.73 12.36 2.91
N ILE A 388 -14.95 11.06 2.73
CA ILE A 388 -16.04 10.32 3.39
C ILE A 388 -15.84 10.29 4.90
N GLU A 389 -14.61 10.11 5.42
CA GLU A 389 -14.34 10.22 6.86
C GLU A 389 -14.78 11.59 7.43
N ARG A 390 -14.48 12.67 6.71
CA ARG A 390 -14.88 14.03 7.12
C ARG A 390 -16.39 14.23 7.06
N ALA A 391 -17.05 13.72 6.01
CA ALA A 391 -18.50 13.77 5.86
C ALA A 391 -19.20 12.95 6.96
N ALA A 392 -18.78 11.71 7.18
CA ALA A 392 -19.25 10.85 8.27
C ALA A 392 -19.13 11.54 9.63
N ALA A 393 -17.99 12.18 9.92
CA ALA A 393 -17.81 12.93 11.17
C ALA A 393 -18.75 14.14 11.30
N ARG A 394 -19.17 14.78 10.19
CA ARG A 394 -20.22 15.81 10.22
C ARG A 394 -21.56 15.19 10.63
N HIS A 395 -21.91 14.04 10.04
CA HIS A 395 -23.08 13.21 10.36
C HIS A 395 -23.01 12.51 11.73
N GLY A 396 -21.92 12.68 12.48
CA GLY A 396 -21.76 12.09 13.81
C GLY A 396 -21.40 10.60 13.77
N LEU A 397 -20.77 10.14 12.70
CA LEU A 397 -20.24 8.79 12.56
C LEU A 397 -18.71 8.84 12.49
N LEU A 398 -18.03 7.92 13.16
CA LEU A 398 -16.59 7.69 13.01
C LEU A 398 -16.38 6.40 12.22
N VAL A 399 -15.63 6.53 11.13
CA VAL A 399 -15.23 5.45 10.22
C VAL A 399 -13.74 5.56 9.95
N LEU A 400 -13.14 4.49 9.43
CA LEU A 400 -11.74 4.44 9.03
C LEU A 400 -11.65 4.06 7.56
N GLY A 401 -11.04 4.94 6.78
CA GLY A 401 -10.71 4.71 5.39
C GLY A 401 -9.33 4.10 5.21
N THR A 402 -9.14 3.43 4.08
CA THR A 402 -7.82 3.00 3.60
C THR A 402 -7.50 3.72 2.30
N MET A 403 -6.25 4.12 2.14
CA MET A 403 -5.80 4.85 0.96
C MET A 403 -5.34 3.91 -0.15
N PRO A 404 -5.49 4.32 -1.42
CA PRO A 404 -5.00 3.57 -2.57
C PRO A 404 -3.48 3.36 -2.51
N THR A 405 -3.02 2.29 -3.14
CA THR A 405 -1.60 1.95 -3.22
C THR A 405 -1.10 1.96 -4.67
N ARG A 406 0.15 2.40 -4.85
CA ARG A 406 0.79 2.52 -6.16
C ARG A 406 0.99 1.19 -6.89
N ASP A 407 0.99 0.08 -6.15
CA ASP A 407 1.08 -1.27 -6.69
C ASP A 407 -0.23 -1.81 -7.30
N GLY A 408 -1.29 -1.00 -7.30
CA GLY A 408 -2.55 -1.32 -7.97
C GLY A 408 -3.41 -2.36 -7.26
N PHE A 409 -3.09 -2.72 -6.01
CA PHE A 409 -3.85 -3.73 -5.25
C PHE A 409 -4.89 -3.16 -4.28
N ALA A 410 -4.84 -1.86 -3.98
CA ALA A 410 -5.83 -1.20 -3.12
C ALA A 410 -6.29 0.14 -3.70
N GLY A 411 -7.60 0.41 -3.58
CA GLY A 411 -8.23 1.69 -3.89
C GLY A 411 -8.61 2.47 -2.63
N ASP A 412 -9.40 3.54 -2.79
CA ASP A 412 -10.13 4.13 -1.67
C ASP A 412 -11.19 3.14 -1.16
N GLN A 413 -11.12 2.78 0.12
CA GLN A 413 -12.04 1.83 0.75
C GLN A 413 -12.36 2.27 2.18
N HIS A 414 -13.40 1.72 2.78
CA HIS A 414 -13.71 1.90 4.20
C HIS A 414 -13.92 0.58 4.91
N LEU A 415 -13.48 0.55 6.16
CA LEU A 415 -13.81 -0.51 7.09
C LEU A 415 -15.11 -0.15 7.84
N PHE A 416 -15.91 -1.16 8.16
CA PHE A 416 -17.06 -1.07 9.05
C PHE A 416 -17.05 -2.26 10.02
N ALA A 417 -16.83 -1.99 11.31
CA ALA A 417 -16.53 -2.98 12.33
C ALA A 417 -17.02 -2.52 13.72
N PRO A 418 -18.36 -2.46 13.92
CA PRO A 418 -18.95 -1.96 15.17
C PRO A 418 -18.64 -2.89 16.36
N PRO A 419 -18.75 -2.38 17.59
CA PRO A 419 -18.73 -3.24 18.78
C PRO A 419 -19.82 -4.32 18.72
N PHE A 420 -19.55 -5.51 19.25
CA PHE A 420 -20.48 -6.63 19.22
C PHE A 420 -21.82 -6.34 19.92
N PRO A 421 -21.86 -5.67 21.10
CA PRO A 421 -23.12 -5.38 21.78
C PRO A 421 -23.82 -4.11 21.26
N THR A 422 -23.54 -3.68 20.02
CA THR A 422 -24.20 -2.51 19.43
C THR A 422 -25.68 -2.82 19.18
N PRO A 423 -26.63 -2.06 19.76
CA PRO A 423 -28.05 -2.27 19.53
C PRO A 423 -28.44 -2.12 18.05
N ASP A 424 -29.47 -2.84 17.59
CA ASP A 424 -29.93 -2.78 16.19
C ASP A 424 -30.31 -1.37 15.74
N GLY A 425 -30.89 -0.55 16.62
CA GLY A 425 -31.20 0.85 16.32
C GLY A 425 -29.95 1.69 16.05
N ASP A 426 -28.87 1.41 16.78
CA ASP A 426 -27.59 2.09 16.57
C ASP A 426 -26.89 1.59 15.31
N LEU A 427 -26.97 0.29 15.02
CA LEU A 427 -26.48 -0.28 13.76
C LEU A 427 -27.18 0.35 12.56
N GLY A 428 -28.52 0.46 12.60
CA GLY A 428 -29.30 1.15 11.57
C GLY A 428 -28.87 2.61 11.42
N GLU A 429 -28.70 3.33 12.53
CA GLU A 429 -28.23 4.73 12.50
C GLU A 429 -26.80 4.85 11.94
N MET A 430 -25.91 3.88 12.18
CA MET A 430 -24.58 3.85 11.56
C MET A 430 -24.67 3.65 10.04
N VAL A 431 -25.52 2.72 9.59
CA VAL A 431 -25.76 2.45 8.16
C VAL A 431 -26.30 3.69 7.45
N GLU A 432 -27.33 4.33 8.02
CA GLU A 432 -27.93 5.54 7.48
C GLU A 432 -26.92 6.69 7.36
N ARG A 433 -26.11 6.91 8.40
CA ARG A 433 -25.09 7.97 8.40
C ARG A 433 -23.94 7.68 7.45
N MET A 434 -23.58 6.41 7.26
CA MET A 434 -22.58 6.01 6.28
C MET A 434 -23.09 6.28 4.87
N ALA A 435 -24.31 5.86 4.55
CA ALA A 435 -24.93 6.13 3.25
C ALA A 435 -25.05 7.64 2.96
N ALA A 436 -25.46 8.44 3.94
CA ALA A 436 -25.52 9.89 3.80
C ALA A 436 -24.14 10.52 3.52
N ALA A 437 -23.08 10.04 4.18
CA ALA A 437 -21.71 10.52 3.96
C ALA A 437 -21.18 10.13 2.57
N VAL A 438 -21.48 8.90 2.11
CA VAL A 438 -21.09 8.43 0.78
C VAL A 438 -21.85 9.20 -0.30
N GLU A 439 -23.15 9.47 -0.14
CA GLU A 439 -23.93 10.23 -1.11
C GLU A 439 -23.45 11.68 -1.24
N GLU A 440 -23.15 12.33 -0.11
CA GLU A 440 -22.58 13.68 -0.09
C GLU A 440 -21.28 13.75 -0.90
N VAL A 441 -20.35 12.82 -0.67
CA VAL A 441 -19.07 12.80 -1.37
C VAL A 441 -19.22 12.32 -2.81
N ALA A 442 -20.12 11.38 -3.10
CA ALA A 442 -20.38 10.93 -4.46
C ALA A 442 -20.89 12.07 -5.35
N ALA A 443 -21.73 12.97 -4.83
CA ALA A 443 -22.14 14.16 -5.55
C ALA A 443 -20.93 15.07 -5.87
N GLU A 444 -20.07 15.34 -4.90
CA GLU A 444 -18.84 16.13 -5.08
C GLU A 444 -17.89 15.49 -6.10
N VAL A 445 -17.66 14.18 -5.98
CA VAL A 445 -16.77 13.41 -6.87
C VAL A 445 -17.36 13.32 -8.27
N ARG A 446 -18.68 13.14 -8.42
CA ARG A 446 -19.33 13.21 -9.74
C ARG A 446 -19.24 14.60 -10.35
N ASP A 447 -19.30 15.66 -9.55
CA ASP A 447 -19.09 17.02 -10.06
C ASP A 447 -17.62 17.26 -10.43
N GLU A 448 -16.64 16.63 -9.77
CA GLU A 448 -15.23 16.73 -10.15
C GLU A 448 -14.91 15.86 -11.38
N LEU A 449 -15.38 14.61 -11.39
CA LEU A 449 -15.31 13.72 -12.55
C LEU A 449 -16.15 14.25 -13.71
N GLY A 450 -17.25 14.95 -13.44
CA GLY A 450 -18.23 15.51 -14.39
C GLY A 450 -17.99 16.97 -14.77
N SER A 451 -17.21 17.72 -14.01
CA SER A 451 -16.53 18.92 -14.50
C SER A 451 -15.32 18.53 -15.35
N ASN A 452 -14.78 17.33 -15.14
CA ASN A 452 -13.94 16.62 -16.09
C ASN A 452 -14.76 15.89 -17.19
N LEU A 453 -16.09 15.72 -17.05
CA LEU A 453 -17.01 15.01 -17.96
C LEU A 453 -18.43 15.64 -17.99
N SER A 454 -18.59 16.84 -18.55
CA SER A 454 -19.94 17.39 -18.82
C SER A 454 -20.40 16.95 -20.21
N PRO A 455 -21.49 16.18 -20.35
CA PRO A 455 -22.09 15.87 -21.64
C PRO A 455 -22.93 17.07 -22.10
N GLY A 456 -22.25 18.08 -22.62
CA GLY A 456 -22.85 19.33 -23.07
C GLY A 456 -21.98 20.16 -24.02
N GLY A 457 -20.78 19.69 -24.35
CA GLY A 457 -20.02 20.11 -25.51
C GLY A 457 -19.59 18.86 -26.27
N GLY A 458 -19.59 18.90 -27.60
CA GLY A 458 -18.86 17.89 -28.37
C GLY A 458 -17.39 17.82 -27.92
N PRO A 459 -16.61 16.81 -28.38
CA PRO A 459 -15.27 16.50 -27.87
C PRO A 459 -14.46 17.78 -27.64
N SER A 460 -14.18 18.13 -26.38
CA SER A 460 -13.22 19.19 -26.11
C SER A 460 -11.83 18.60 -26.26
N ALA A 461 -11.24 18.95 -27.39
CA ALA A 461 -9.85 18.81 -27.84
C ALA A 461 -8.76 19.04 -26.77
N GLY A 462 -8.67 18.18 -25.76
CA GLY A 462 -7.50 18.06 -24.88
C GLY A 462 -6.55 16.99 -25.40
N LEU A 463 -5.25 17.20 -25.23
CA LEU A 463 -4.19 16.31 -25.69
C LEU A 463 -4.15 15.03 -24.84
N ARG A 464 -4.28 13.84 -25.43
CA ARG A 464 -4.08 12.56 -24.73
C ARG A 464 -2.63 12.11 -24.84
N VAL A 465 -1.98 11.83 -23.73
CA VAL A 465 -0.54 11.57 -23.69
C VAL A 465 -0.25 10.30 -22.92
N LEU A 466 0.56 9.41 -23.50
CA LEU A 466 1.06 8.23 -22.82
C LEU A 466 2.50 8.47 -22.36
N ILE A 467 2.79 8.21 -21.09
CA ILE A 467 4.15 8.17 -20.55
C ILE A 467 4.53 6.72 -20.28
N VAL A 468 5.55 6.22 -20.96
CA VAL A 468 6.13 4.88 -20.73
C VAL A 468 7.27 5.02 -19.73
N GLN A 469 7.09 4.42 -18.55
CA GLN A 469 8.06 4.44 -17.46
C GLN A 469 8.58 3.01 -17.21
N HIS A 470 9.90 2.89 -17.06
CA HIS A 470 10.61 1.61 -17.06
C HIS A 470 10.96 1.09 -15.68
N GLU A 471 10.95 1.95 -14.65
CA GLU A 471 11.29 1.57 -13.28
C GLU A 471 10.84 2.65 -12.28
N ASP A 472 10.70 2.27 -11.00
CA ASP A 472 10.24 3.17 -9.92
C ASP A 472 11.03 4.48 -9.79
N PRO A 473 12.38 4.50 -9.80
CA PRO A 473 13.15 5.71 -9.55
C PRO A 473 13.19 6.70 -10.73
N THR A 474 12.68 6.36 -11.93
CA THR A 474 12.73 7.24 -13.12
C THR A 474 11.35 7.82 -13.51
N PRO A 475 10.64 8.56 -12.64
CA PRO A 475 9.35 9.16 -13.00
C PRO A 475 9.53 10.34 -13.96
N ALA A 476 8.45 10.73 -14.65
CA ALA A 476 8.46 11.78 -15.66
C ALA A 476 8.63 13.22 -15.15
N GLY A 477 8.73 13.44 -13.83
CA GLY A 477 9.08 14.73 -13.21
C GLY A 477 8.49 15.97 -13.88
N PHE A 478 9.36 16.90 -14.29
CA PHE A 478 8.95 18.15 -14.95
C PHE A 478 8.19 17.95 -16.26
N VAL A 479 8.41 16.85 -16.98
CA VAL A 479 7.65 16.55 -18.21
C VAL A 479 6.19 16.29 -17.86
N HIS A 480 5.93 15.48 -16.82
CA HIS A 480 4.57 15.26 -16.34
C HIS A 480 3.92 16.55 -15.82
N GLU A 481 4.63 17.32 -15.00
CA GLU A 481 4.14 18.62 -14.50
C GLU A 481 3.74 19.56 -15.65
N TRP A 482 4.60 19.67 -16.67
CA TRP A 482 4.34 20.52 -17.83
C TRP A 482 3.14 20.05 -18.65
N LEU A 483 3.00 18.76 -18.90
CA LEU A 483 1.87 18.19 -19.65
C LEU A 483 0.54 18.45 -18.95
N VAL A 484 0.50 18.27 -17.62
CA VAL A 484 -0.67 18.60 -16.80
C VAL A 484 -0.97 20.10 -16.84
N ASP A 485 0.06 20.96 -16.77
CA ASP A 485 -0.10 22.42 -16.89
C ASP A 485 -0.66 22.84 -18.26
N GLN A 486 -0.42 22.06 -19.33
CA GLN A 486 -1.02 22.26 -20.65
C GLN A 486 -2.43 21.66 -20.77
N GLY A 487 -2.99 21.07 -19.71
CA GLY A 487 -4.31 20.45 -19.73
C GLY A 487 -4.35 19.13 -20.52
N ALA A 488 -3.23 18.43 -20.61
CA ALA A 488 -3.18 17.09 -21.21
C ALA A 488 -3.80 16.03 -20.28
N ASP A 489 -4.48 15.05 -20.88
CA ASP A 489 -4.88 13.79 -20.24
C ASP A 489 -3.67 12.84 -20.28
N VAL A 490 -2.95 12.75 -19.16
CA VAL A 490 -1.69 11.99 -19.07
C VAL A 490 -1.94 10.62 -18.44
N GLU A 491 -1.60 9.57 -19.18
CA GLU A 491 -1.62 8.19 -18.74
C GLU A 491 -0.18 7.67 -18.56
N THR A 492 0.18 7.23 -17.35
CA THR A 492 1.48 6.56 -17.12
C THR A 492 1.33 5.06 -17.25
N TYR A 493 2.16 4.44 -18.08
CA TYR A 493 2.24 3.01 -18.31
C TYR A 493 3.56 2.47 -17.76
N ARG A 494 3.46 1.68 -16.69
CA ARG A 494 4.60 1.01 -16.06
C ARG A 494 4.91 -0.29 -16.79
N ILE A 495 5.67 -0.18 -17.87
CA ILE A 495 5.90 -1.29 -18.79
C ILE A 495 6.64 -2.47 -18.13
N ASP A 496 7.41 -2.19 -17.08
CA ASP A 496 8.09 -3.17 -16.24
C ASP A 496 7.13 -3.99 -15.36
N LEU A 497 5.99 -3.42 -14.96
CA LEU A 497 5.01 -4.04 -14.07
C LEU A 497 3.74 -4.53 -14.81
N GLU A 498 3.36 -3.84 -15.88
CA GLU A 498 2.13 -4.06 -16.61
C GLU A 498 2.38 -4.83 -17.92
N ASN A 499 1.54 -5.83 -18.21
CA ASN A 499 1.60 -6.61 -19.45
C ASN A 499 0.42 -6.36 -20.41
N ARG A 500 -0.15 -5.15 -20.38
CA ARG A 500 -1.26 -4.79 -21.28
C ARG A 500 -0.74 -4.36 -22.65
N ARG A 501 -1.50 -4.67 -23.70
CA ARG A 501 -1.23 -4.14 -25.04
C ARG A 501 -1.72 -2.69 -25.12
N VAL A 502 -0.86 -1.80 -25.58
CA VAL A 502 -1.17 -0.39 -25.83
C VAL A 502 -1.41 -0.19 -27.32
N ASP A 503 -2.43 0.59 -27.66
CA ASP A 503 -2.76 0.97 -29.02
C ASP A 503 -2.36 2.44 -29.22
N PRO A 504 -1.26 2.74 -29.95
CA PRO A 504 -0.66 4.08 -29.94
C PRO A 504 -1.55 5.16 -30.53
N ILE A 505 -2.46 4.82 -31.45
CA ILE A 505 -3.37 5.78 -32.10
C ILE A 505 -4.40 6.41 -31.14
N ARG A 506 -4.48 5.90 -29.91
CA ARG A 506 -5.34 6.45 -28.85
C ARG A 506 -4.75 7.68 -28.16
N TYR A 507 -3.49 7.99 -28.46
CA TYR A 507 -2.73 9.07 -27.87
C TYR A 507 -2.31 10.04 -28.96
N ASP A 508 -2.30 11.32 -28.60
CA ASP A 508 -1.80 12.41 -29.41
C ASP A 508 -0.28 12.57 -29.25
N LEU A 509 0.31 12.02 -28.17
CA LEU A 509 1.76 12.01 -27.91
C LEU A 509 2.14 10.78 -27.06
N ILE A 510 3.30 10.20 -27.35
CA ILE A 510 3.93 9.18 -26.49
C ILE A 510 5.26 9.73 -25.98
N VAL A 511 5.50 9.63 -24.67
CA VAL A 511 6.77 9.96 -24.02
C VAL A 511 7.38 8.66 -23.50
N SER A 512 8.60 8.34 -23.90
CA SER A 512 9.36 7.19 -23.39
C SER A 512 10.52 7.70 -22.54
N LEU A 513 10.55 7.31 -21.27
CA LEU A 513 11.49 7.83 -20.27
C LEU A 513 12.88 7.16 -20.31
N GLY A 514 13.77 7.63 -19.45
CA GLY A 514 15.07 7.01 -19.18
C GLY A 514 14.98 5.74 -18.35
N SER A 515 16.01 4.89 -18.46
CA SER A 515 16.14 3.65 -17.70
C SER A 515 17.61 3.32 -17.40
N GLU A 516 17.86 2.56 -16.33
CA GLU A 516 19.16 1.94 -15.98
C GLU A 516 19.60 0.87 -16.99
N PHE A 517 18.64 0.29 -17.72
CA PHE A 517 18.92 -0.76 -18.69
C PHE A 517 19.44 -0.18 -20.01
N ALA A 518 20.28 -0.94 -20.70
CA ALA A 518 20.70 -0.57 -22.05
C ALA A 518 19.55 -0.76 -23.04
N ALA A 519 19.28 0.24 -23.90
CA ALA A 519 18.30 0.14 -24.98
C ALA A 519 18.59 -1.00 -25.98
N PHE A 520 19.79 -1.58 -25.89
CA PHE A 520 20.21 -2.72 -26.68
C PHE A 520 20.26 -4.07 -25.96
N ASP A 521 19.80 -4.15 -24.72
CA ASP A 521 19.67 -5.42 -24.00
C ASP A 521 18.37 -6.16 -24.37
N ASP A 522 18.43 -6.92 -25.46
CA ASP A 522 17.29 -7.71 -25.95
C ASP A 522 16.90 -8.88 -25.00
N SER A 523 17.60 -9.08 -23.88
CA SER A 523 17.23 -10.11 -22.90
C SER A 523 16.05 -9.69 -22.00
N ILE A 524 15.70 -8.40 -22.00
CA ILE A 524 14.68 -7.82 -21.14
C ILE A 524 13.31 -7.85 -21.84
N PRO A 525 12.32 -8.61 -21.34
CA PRO A 525 11.09 -8.87 -22.10
C PRO A 525 10.22 -7.64 -22.41
N TRP A 526 10.28 -6.59 -21.59
CA TRP A 526 9.50 -5.37 -21.84
C TRP A 526 10.12 -4.46 -22.90
N ILE A 527 11.43 -4.58 -23.18
CA ILE A 527 12.11 -3.80 -24.23
C ILE A 527 11.52 -4.13 -25.60
N ASP A 528 11.31 -5.41 -25.91
CA ASP A 528 10.70 -5.80 -27.18
C ASP A 528 9.24 -5.30 -27.32
N ARG A 529 8.48 -5.29 -26.21
CA ARG A 529 7.12 -4.73 -26.20
C ARG A 529 7.12 -3.24 -26.46
N GLU A 530 8.10 -2.50 -25.95
CA GLU A 530 8.23 -1.08 -26.22
C GLU A 530 8.67 -0.81 -27.65
N LYS A 531 9.59 -1.60 -28.20
CA LYS A 531 9.97 -1.48 -29.61
C LYS A 531 8.75 -1.59 -30.52
N ASP A 532 7.90 -2.59 -30.28
CA ASP A 532 6.66 -2.77 -31.02
C ASP A 532 5.75 -1.53 -30.91
N LEU A 533 5.59 -0.97 -29.71
CA LEU A 533 4.83 0.26 -29.49
C LEU A 533 5.40 1.46 -30.26
N LEU A 534 6.71 1.68 -30.21
CA LEU A 534 7.36 2.81 -30.90
C LEU A 534 7.29 2.65 -32.44
N ILE A 535 7.42 1.43 -32.95
CA ILE A 535 7.26 1.12 -34.38
C ILE A 535 5.82 1.39 -34.83
N GLU A 536 4.83 0.89 -34.08
CA GLU A 536 3.42 1.10 -34.37
C GLU A 536 3.05 2.60 -34.31
N ALA A 537 3.55 3.32 -33.29
CA ALA A 537 3.34 4.76 -33.12
C ALA A 537 3.94 5.58 -34.28
N HIS A 538 5.21 5.33 -34.61
CA HIS A 538 5.87 6.01 -35.73
C HIS A 538 5.18 5.70 -37.06
N GLY A 539 4.81 4.44 -37.30
CA GLY A 539 4.08 4.02 -38.50
C GLY A 539 2.68 4.64 -38.63
N ALA A 540 2.06 5.01 -37.50
CA ALA A 540 0.77 5.69 -37.44
C ALA A 540 0.86 7.22 -37.39
N ASP A 541 2.06 7.80 -37.52
CA ASP A 541 2.34 9.25 -37.39
C ASP A 541 1.94 9.84 -36.02
N VAL A 542 2.00 9.04 -34.95
CA VAL A 542 1.86 9.49 -33.57
C VAL A 542 3.22 10.01 -33.09
N PRO A 543 3.33 11.28 -32.63
CA PRO A 543 4.61 11.85 -32.21
C PRO A 543 5.16 11.17 -30.95
N ILE A 544 6.48 11.01 -30.90
CA ILE A 544 7.20 10.38 -29.80
C ILE A 544 8.27 11.34 -29.25
N LEU A 545 8.28 11.52 -27.92
CA LEU A 545 9.39 12.14 -27.19
C LEU A 545 10.16 11.05 -26.43
N GLY A 546 11.36 10.70 -26.90
CA GLY A 546 12.23 9.73 -26.24
C GLY A 546 13.30 10.41 -25.40
N LEU A 547 13.42 10.05 -24.11
CA LEU A 547 14.37 10.63 -23.16
C LEU A 547 15.42 9.58 -22.76
N CYS A 548 16.71 9.89 -22.93
CA CYS A 548 17.83 8.99 -22.63
C CYS A 548 17.62 7.59 -23.26
N PHE A 549 17.30 6.57 -22.47
CA PHE A 549 16.90 5.24 -22.95
C PHE A 549 15.82 5.30 -24.04
N GLY A 550 14.74 6.05 -23.84
CA GLY A 550 13.67 6.17 -24.82
C GLY A 550 14.14 6.80 -26.14
N GLY A 551 15.10 7.73 -26.08
CA GLY A 551 15.74 8.33 -27.24
C GLY A 551 16.63 7.34 -27.99
N GLN A 552 17.41 6.55 -27.26
CA GLN A 552 18.24 5.47 -27.81
C GLN A 552 17.36 4.39 -28.48
N LEU A 553 16.32 3.94 -27.79
CA LEU A 553 15.40 2.92 -28.30
C LEU A 553 14.68 3.40 -29.56
N LEU A 554 14.24 4.68 -29.58
CA LEU A 554 13.65 5.31 -30.76
C LEU A 554 14.63 5.34 -31.94
N ALA A 555 15.89 5.72 -31.71
CA ALA A 555 16.92 5.69 -32.76
C ALA A 555 17.10 4.28 -33.32
N ARG A 556 17.18 3.26 -32.45
CA ARG A 556 17.36 1.86 -32.83
C ARG A 556 16.20 1.33 -33.66
N VAL A 557 14.93 1.55 -33.24
CA VAL A 557 13.77 1.02 -33.99
C VAL A 557 13.58 1.69 -35.35
N LEU A 558 14.12 2.90 -35.53
CA LEU A 558 14.11 3.63 -36.79
C LEU A 558 15.35 3.38 -37.67
N GLY A 559 16.17 2.39 -37.31
CA GLY A 559 17.30 1.93 -38.12
C GLY A 559 18.62 2.65 -37.85
N GLY A 560 18.70 3.45 -36.78
CA GLY A 560 19.94 3.85 -36.15
C GLY A 560 20.55 2.71 -35.31
N ASP A 561 21.66 3.01 -34.66
CA ASP A 561 22.38 2.10 -33.77
C ASP A 561 22.44 2.68 -32.35
N SER A 562 22.40 1.82 -31.33
CA SER A 562 22.58 2.18 -29.92
C SER A 562 23.62 1.26 -29.31
N HIS A 563 24.64 1.84 -28.67
CA HIS A 563 25.79 1.09 -28.16
C HIS A 563 26.45 1.82 -26.99
N ARG A 564 27.32 1.12 -26.26
CA ARG A 564 28.14 1.71 -25.20
C ARG A 564 29.05 2.80 -25.75
N GLY A 565 28.98 4.00 -25.18
CA GLY A 565 29.80 5.14 -25.57
C GLY A 565 31.27 4.99 -25.16
N GLU A 566 32.17 5.73 -25.83
CA GLU A 566 33.58 5.82 -25.43
C GLU A 566 33.79 6.73 -24.21
N LEU A 567 32.83 7.64 -23.95
CA LEU A 567 32.81 8.59 -22.84
C LEU A 567 31.46 8.50 -22.12
N SER A 568 31.50 8.42 -20.80
CA SER A 568 30.32 8.56 -19.93
C SER A 568 30.03 10.04 -19.68
N GLU A 569 28.76 10.44 -19.63
CA GLU A 569 28.35 11.79 -19.25
C GLU A 569 27.42 11.75 -18.05
N VAL A 570 27.95 12.16 -16.89
CA VAL A 570 27.24 12.20 -15.62
C VAL A 570 27.38 13.60 -15.02
N GLY A 571 26.30 14.38 -15.00
CA GLY A 571 26.25 15.72 -14.42
C GLY A 571 25.47 16.77 -15.22
N TRP A 572 25.52 18.02 -14.75
CA TRP A 572 24.92 19.17 -15.42
C TRP A 572 25.86 19.73 -16.49
N LEU A 573 25.73 19.22 -17.71
CA LEU A 573 26.65 19.48 -18.82
C LEU A 573 25.97 20.29 -19.93
N PRO A 574 26.69 21.20 -20.63
CA PRO A 574 26.15 21.87 -21.79
C PRO A 574 26.06 20.92 -23.00
N VAL A 575 25.18 21.25 -23.93
CA VAL A 575 25.12 20.62 -25.26
C VAL A 575 25.38 21.68 -26.32
N ARG A 576 25.98 21.27 -27.45
CA ARG A 576 26.12 22.14 -28.62
C ARG A 576 24.92 21.90 -29.54
N SER A 577 24.01 22.86 -29.57
CA SER A 577 22.80 22.79 -30.40
C SER A 577 22.97 23.56 -31.70
N VAL A 578 22.45 23.01 -32.79
CA VAL A 578 22.29 23.72 -34.07
C VAL A 578 20.94 24.46 -34.15
N ASP A 579 20.01 24.14 -33.25
CA ASP A 579 18.73 24.82 -33.05
C ASP A 579 18.56 25.13 -31.55
N GLU A 580 19.04 26.30 -31.14
CA GLU A 580 18.97 26.76 -29.74
C GLU A 580 17.54 27.15 -29.31
N ASP A 581 16.64 27.35 -30.27
CA ASP A 581 15.23 27.62 -29.97
C ASP A 581 14.56 26.31 -29.53
N LEU A 582 14.81 25.19 -30.21
CA LEU A 582 14.29 23.87 -29.83
C LEU A 582 15.06 23.25 -28.66
N VAL A 583 16.39 23.17 -28.73
CA VAL A 583 17.25 22.62 -27.68
C VAL A 583 18.25 23.69 -27.23
N PRO A 584 17.97 24.43 -26.15
CA PRO A 584 18.93 25.33 -25.53
C PRO A 584 20.28 24.66 -25.23
N GLN A 585 21.38 25.41 -25.26
CA GLN A 585 22.72 24.86 -24.95
C GLN A 585 22.89 24.32 -23.51
N GLY A 586 21.90 24.50 -22.62
CA GLY A 586 21.92 23.94 -21.27
C GLY A 586 22.50 24.88 -20.19
N PRO A 587 22.98 24.34 -19.04
CA PRO A 587 23.29 22.93 -18.81
C PRO A 587 22.03 22.05 -18.72
N TRP A 588 22.14 20.82 -19.22
CA TRP A 588 21.16 19.74 -19.07
C TRP A 588 21.71 18.67 -18.16
N PHE A 589 20.83 17.98 -17.44
CA PHE A 589 21.26 16.84 -16.64
C PHE A 589 21.48 15.63 -17.55
N GLN A 590 22.67 15.03 -17.44
CA GLN A 590 23.07 13.84 -18.17
C GLN A 590 23.42 12.74 -17.16
N TRP A 591 22.95 11.53 -17.40
CA TRP A 591 23.36 10.34 -16.67
C TRP A 591 23.25 9.15 -17.61
N HIS A 592 24.24 9.02 -18.48
CA HIS A 592 24.26 7.95 -19.46
C HIS A 592 25.68 7.51 -19.79
N PHE A 593 25.76 6.26 -20.19
CA PHE A 593 26.98 5.60 -20.61
C PHE A 593 26.91 5.05 -22.04
N ASP A 594 25.70 5.04 -22.57
CA ASP A 594 25.34 4.52 -23.88
C ASP A 594 24.96 5.70 -24.77
N THR A 595 25.27 5.58 -26.05
CA THR A 595 24.98 6.60 -27.07
C THR A 595 24.25 5.97 -28.26
N PHE A 596 23.77 6.81 -29.17
CA PHE A 596 23.11 6.38 -30.39
C PHE A 596 23.65 7.11 -31.62
N SER A 597 23.47 6.49 -32.79
CA SER A 597 23.60 7.18 -34.08
C SER A 597 22.25 7.71 -34.54
N VAL A 598 22.26 8.86 -35.20
CA VAL A 598 21.03 9.46 -35.76
C VAL A 598 20.44 8.49 -36.80
N PRO A 599 19.16 8.11 -36.68
CA PRO A 599 18.55 7.14 -37.59
C PRO A 599 18.47 7.69 -39.02
N PRO A 600 18.40 6.82 -40.05
CA PRO A 600 18.21 7.26 -41.43
C PRO A 600 16.99 8.17 -41.59
N GLY A 601 17.21 9.36 -42.16
CA GLY A 601 16.15 10.37 -42.32
C GLY A 601 15.91 11.25 -41.08
N GLY A 602 16.66 11.03 -39.99
CA GLY A 602 16.72 11.93 -38.84
C GLY A 602 17.68 13.10 -39.05
N GLU A 603 17.36 14.24 -38.46
CA GLU A 603 18.18 15.44 -38.40
C GLU A 603 18.83 15.57 -37.02
N LEU A 604 20.15 15.76 -36.97
CA LEU A 604 20.89 16.00 -35.74
C LEU A 604 20.61 17.43 -35.24
N ILE A 605 20.12 17.56 -34.01
CA ILE A 605 19.77 18.85 -33.39
C ILE A 605 20.82 19.31 -32.38
N ALA A 606 21.37 18.39 -31.59
CA ALA A 606 22.41 18.72 -30.62
C ALA A 606 23.42 17.59 -30.50
N ASP A 607 24.65 17.94 -30.14
CA ASP A 607 25.73 17.00 -29.84
C ASP A 607 26.60 17.46 -28.65
N SER A 608 27.44 16.55 -28.16
CA SER A 608 28.50 16.78 -27.18
C SER A 608 29.80 16.12 -27.63
N GLU A 609 30.82 16.10 -26.78
CA GLU A 609 32.04 15.33 -27.04
C GLU A 609 31.79 13.81 -27.00
N ALA A 610 30.77 13.34 -26.27
CA ALA A 610 30.43 11.93 -26.17
C ALA A 610 29.58 11.41 -27.34
N GLY A 611 28.91 12.30 -28.08
CA GLY A 611 28.13 11.91 -29.27
C GLY A 611 26.89 12.77 -29.50
N PRO A 612 25.93 12.28 -30.32
CA PRO A 612 24.63 12.91 -30.52
C PRO A 612 23.85 13.05 -29.20
N GLN A 613 23.23 14.21 -29.01
CA GLN A 613 22.45 14.55 -27.82
C GLN A 613 20.97 14.77 -28.11
N ALA A 614 20.62 15.16 -29.34
CA ALA A 614 19.22 15.26 -29.77
C ALA A 614 19.10 15.06 -31.29
N PHE A 615 18.01 14.42 -31.72
CA PHE A 615 17.64 14.29 -33.14
C PHE A 615 16.14 14.39 -33.34
N VAL A 616 15.73 14.89 -34.50
CA VAL A 616 14.32 14.90 -34.95
C VAL A 616 14.14 13.95 -36.11
N VAL A 617 13.07 13.17 -36.10
CA VAL A 617 12.66 12.32 -37.23
C VAL A 617 11.15 12.31 -37.35
N GLY A 618 10.63 12.83 -38.47
CA GLY A 618 9.20 13.10 -38.61
C GLY A 618 8.71 14.05 -37.51
N ARG A 619 7.69 13.62 -36.76
CA ARG A 619 7.12 14.37 -35.62
C ARG A 619 7.71 13.97 -34.26
N SER A 620 8.80 13.21 -34.26
CA SER A 620 9.40 12.65 -33.05
C SER A 620 10.75 13.28 -32.73
N LEU A 621 11.02 13.43 -31.44
CA LEU A 621 12.26 13.97 -30.89
C LEU A 621 12.87 12.93 -29.95
N GLY A 622 14.10 12.52 -30.22
CA GLY A 622 14.91 11.75 -29.28
C GLY A 622 15.97 12.64 -28.65
N VAL A 623 16.11 12.61 -27.32
CA VAL A 623 17.17 13.30 -26.58
C VAL A 623 17.94 12.32 -25.70
N GLN A 624 19.22 12.58 -25.49
CA GLN A 624 20.11 11.77 -24.66
C GLN A 624 20.12 12.23 -23.18
N PHE A 625 19.77 13.50 -22.93
CA PHE A 625 19.74 14.12 -21.61
C PHE A 625 18.32 14.11 -20.99
N HIS A 626 18.22 14.52 -19.73
CA HIS A 626 17.00 14.39 -18.91
C HIS A 626 16.31 15.74 -18.63
N PRO A 627 15.36 16.18 -19.48
CA PRO A 627 14.55 17.37 -19.20
C PRO A 627 13.56 17.18 -18.03
N GLU A 628 13.27 15.95 -17.64
CA GLU A 628 12.35 15.58 -16.56
C GLU A 628 12.90 15.82 -15.16
N VAL A 629 14.23 15.91 -15.02
CA VAL A 629 14.91 15.88 -13.72
C VAL A 629 14.56 17.09 -12.86
N ASN A 630 14.00 16.80 -11.68
CA ASN A 630 13.81 17.75 -10.59
C ASN A 630 14.62 17.31 -9.34
N GLN A 631 14.51 18.06 -8.25
CA GLN A 631 15.27 17.77 -7.04
C GLN A 631 14.90 16.40 -6.42
N GLU A 632 13.61 16.03 -6.45
CA GLU A 632 13.14 14.76 -5.88
C GLU A 632 13.67 13.56 -6.65
N ILE A 633 13.67 13.64 -7.99
CA ILE A 633 14.27 12.63 -8.87
C ILE A 633 15.77 12.50 -8.58
N MET A 634 16.48 13.62 -8.45
CA MET A 634 17.92 13.58 -8.16
C MET A 634 18.24 12.96 -6.80
N ASP A 635 17.47 13.34 -5.76
CA ASP A 635 17.63 12.76 -4.42
C ASP A 635 17.43 11.22 -4.49
N GLY A 636 16.44 10.75 -5.26
CA GLY A 636 16.19 9.32 -5.50
C GLY A 636 17.28 8.62 -6.32
N TRP A 637 17.74 9.20 -7.43
CA TRP A 637 18.80 8.62 -8.27
C TRP A 637 20.13 8.51 -7.53
N VAL A 638 20.51 9.54 -6.79
CA VAL A 638 21.71 9.50 -5.95
C VAL A 638 21.61 8.43 -4.85
N GLU A 639 20.41 8.18 -4.31
CA GLU A 639 20.21 7.12 -3.32
C GLU A 639 20.35 5.72 -3.93
N VAL A 640 19.73 5.48 -5.08
CA VAL A 640 19.66 4.16 -5.72
C VAL A 640 20.95 3.82 -6.49
N TYR A 641 21.47 4.77 -7.26
CA TYR A 641 22.58 4.57 -8.20
C TYR A 641 23.92 5.15 -7.71
N ARG A 642 24.08 5.36 -6.40
CA ARG A 642 25.34 5.86 -5.80
C ARG A 642 26.58 5.10 -6.28
N HIS A 643 26.46 3.79 -6.48
CA HIS A 643 27.55 2.95 -6.91
C HIS A 643 28.13 3.36 -8.28
N GLU A 644 27.28 3.83 -9.20
CA GLU A 644 27.72 4.31 -10.51
C GLU A 644 28.45 5.65 -10.42
N LEU A 645 28.01 6.53 -9.50
CA LEU A 645 28.68 7.80 -9.22
C LEU A 645 30.07 7.58 -8.62
N ASP A 646 30.21 6.61 -7.72
CA ASP A 646 31.50 6.23 -7.14
C ASP A 646 32.46 5.71 -8.22
N ASP A 647 31.97 4.92 -9.18
CA ASP A 647 32.76 4.36 -10.29
C ASP A 647 33.23 5.43 -11.29
N GLU A 648 32.42 6.47 -11.54
CA GLU A 648 32.76 7.61 -12.40
C GLU A 648 33.49 8.74 -11.64
N GLY A 649 33.68 8.60 -10.32
CA GLY A 649 34.35 9.60 -9.48
C GLY A 649 33.57 10.91 -9.32
N VAL A 650 32.24 10.86 -9.43
CA VAL A 650 31.33 12.01 -9.27
C VAL A 650 30.93 12.13 -7.80
N ASP A 651 31.12 13.31 -7.20
CA ASP A 651 30.70 13.59 -5.82
C ASP A 651 29.16 13.75 -5.75
N PRO A 652 28.43 12.82 -5.09
CA PRO A 652 26.97 12.87 -5.06
C PRO A 652 26.43 14.08 -4.29
N ASP A 653 27.13 14.54 -3.25
CA ASP A 653 26.67 15.68 -2.46
C ASP A 653 26.83 16.99 -3.27
N ALA A 654 27.92 17.10 -4.04
CA ALA A 654 28.13 18.21 -4.96
C ALA A 654 27.10 18.23 -6.10
N LEU A 655 26.73 17.05 -6.62
CA LEU A 655 25.71 16.90 -7.66
C LEU A 655 24.32 17.35 -7.18
N LEU A 656 23.96 17.00 -5.94
CA LEU A 656 22.73 17.45 -5.30
C LEU A 656 22.72 18.97 -5.06
N GLU A 657 23.83 19.54 -4.59
CA GLU A 657 23.95 20.98 -4.42
C GLU A 657 23.82 21.74 -5.76
N GLU A 658 24.48 21.24 -6.81
CA GLU A 658 24.40 21.83 -8.14
C GLU A 658 22.98 21.73 -8.72
N THR A 659 22.30 20.61 -8.53
CA THR A 659 20.90 20.42 -8.93
C THR A 659 19.98 21.44 -8.25
N ARG A 660 20.13 21.65 -6.94
CA ARG A 660 19.35 22.68 -6.21
C ARG A 660 19.63 24.09 -6.74
N ARG A 661 20.90 24.39 -7.07
CA ARG A 661 21.30 25.68 -7.62
C ARG A 661 20.70 25.92 -9.01
N LEU A 662 20.57 24.88 -9.83
CA LEU A 662 20.09 24.97 -11.21
C LEU A 662 18.58 24.78 -11.37
N ALA A 663 17.86 24.32 -10.34
CA ALA A 663 16.44 23.94 -10.40
C ALA A 663 15.52 24.93 -11.13
N SER A 664 15.65 26.24 -10.87
CA SER A 664 14.82 27.25 -11.55
C SER A 664 15.17 27.40 -13.03
N ARG A 665 16.46 27.29 -13.37
CA ARG A 665 16.94 27.39 -14.75
C ARG A 665 16.61 26.13 -15.54
N SER A 666 16.85 24.95 -14.96
CA SER A 666 16.57 23.65 -15.59
C SER A 666 15.08 23.51 -15.92
N ARG A 667 14.19 23.89 -15.00
CA ARG A 667 12.73 23.92 -15.26
C ARG A 667 12.36 24.84 -16.43
N ALA A 668 12.99 26.02 -16.53
CA ALA A 668 12.70 26.97 -17.60
C ALA A 668 13.16 26.46 -18.97
N VAL A 669 14.36 25.87 -19.06
CA VAL A 669 14.86 25.30 -20.33
C VAL A 669 14.11 24.03 -20.73
N ALA A 670 13.71 23.19 -19.76
CA ALA A 670 12.86 22.03 -20.02
C ALA A 670 11.49 22.45 -20.57
N ALA A 671 10.85 23.46 -19.97
CA ALA A 671 9.59 24.00 -20.46
C ALA A 671 9.71 24.57 -21.89
N GLN A 672 10.81 25.26 -22.20
CA GLN A 672 11.08 25.74 -23.57
C GLN A 672 11.19 24.58 -24.55
N LEU A 673 11.98 23.54 -24.23
CA LEU A 673 12.14 22.36 -25.08
C LEU A 673 10.80 21.68 -25.34
N LEU A 674 9.98 21.50 -24.30
CA LEU A 674 8.68 20.86 -24.41
C LEU A 674 7.69 21.70 -25.23
N GLU A 675 7.64 23.02 -25.02
CA GLU A 675 6.81 23.96 -25.81
C GLU A 675 7.21 23.92 -27.29
N ARG A 676 8.51 24.00 -27.57
CA ARG A 676 9.04 24.02 -28.94
C ARG A 676 8.89 22.69 -29.65
N TYR A 677 9.14 21.58 -28.94
CA TYR A 677 8.86 20.26 -29.47
C TYR A 677 7.37 20.12 -29.79
N ALA A 678 6.48 20.47 -28.87
CA ALA A 678 5.03 20.35 -29.07
C ALA A 678 4.54 21.20 -30.26
N GLU A 679 4.94 22.47 -30.34
CA GLU A 679 4.47 23.40 -31.39
C GLU A 679 5.12 23.14 -32.74
N ASP A 680 6.46 23.03 -32.78
CA ASP A 680 7.23 23.14 -34.02
C ASP A 680 7.54 21.77 -34.66
N ILE A 681 7.59 20.69 -33.86
CA ILE A 681 7.93 19.34 -34.33
C ILE A 681 6.72 18.40 -34.27
N ALA A 682 6.12 18.26 -33.09
CA ALA A 682 5.04 17.33 -32.84
C ALA A 682 3.70 17.81 -33.39
N GLY A 683 3.56 19.09 -33.76
CA GLY A 683 2.36 19.67 -34.37
C GLY A 683 1.12 19.62 -33.46
N LEU A 684 1.33 19.80 -32.16
CA LEU A 684 0.34 19.69 -31.10
C LEU A 684 -0.28 21.05 -30.78
N ALA A 685 -1.61 21.10 -30.63
CA ALA A 685 -2.32 22.34 -30.30
C ALA A 685 -2.51 22.46 -28.77
N LEU A 686 -1.66 23.23 -28.10
CA LEU A 686 -1.74 23.43 -26.65
C LEU A 686 -2.91 24.38 -26.27
N PRO A 687 -3.86 23.95 -25.40
CA PRO A 687 -5.00 24.77 -25.00
C PRO A 687 -4.58 25.91 -24.05
N GLY A 688 -4.37 27.12 -24.59
CA GLY A 688 -4.07 28.30 -23.78
C GLY A 688 -3.74 29.59 -24.55
N ARG A 689 -3.34 29.49 -25.83
CA ARG A 689 -3.13 30.65 -26.70
C ARG A 689 -4.26 30.77 -27.73
N ARG A 690 -5.04 31.85 -27.65
CA ARG A 690 -5.78 32.35 -28.82
C ARG A 690 -4.77 32.57 -29.95
N GLN A 691 -5.00 31.93 -31.09
CA GLN A 691 -4.33 32.30 -32.34
C GLN A 691 -4.73 33.75 -32.69
N ASP A 692 -3.87 34.71 -32.38
CA ASP A 692 -3.77 35.94 -33.17
C ASP A 692 -2.71 35.68 -34.24
N ARG A 693 -3.15 35.18 -35.39
CA ARG A 693 -2.36 35.21 -36.63
C ARG A 693 -3.23 35.88 -37.70
N SER A 694 -2.93 37.16 -37.94
CA SER A 694 -3.26 37.90 -39.15
C SER A 694 -2.32 37.54 -40.28
#